data_AF-E8WXK5-F1
#
_entry.id   AF-E8WXK5-F1
#
_cell.length_a   1.000
_cell.length_b   1.000
_cell.length_c   1.000
_cell.angle_alpha   90.00
_cell.angle_beta   90.00
_cell.angle_gamma   90.00
#
_symmetry.space_group_name_H-M   'P 1'
#
loop_
_entity.id
_entity.type
_entity.pdbx_description
1 polymer ?
#
loop_
_entity_poly.entity_id
_entity_poly.type
_entity_poly.pdbx_seq_one_letter_code
_entity_poly.pdbx_strand_id
1 'polypeptide(L)'
;MTVDLKALGRMTLAVSLCGLLAGEPLVAAVPAGTELRGDARVLHALNRFTFGPRPGDVTAVKAMGLKRWFDLQLEPGKIDDSALDARLAQFPAMGLSVGELMSRYPGPQAIRAMEAGRRALPSDPTARVIATDEVAFYKMQKAQKAGKETLKQAAAEPVDADGMMAAGQLAPGQTAGDKPLAANEVSAAEPMMDGPVAGGMSHEAVMAIVNQPPAQRYDSLLALPAGDLVSLRRGMKPRELLQLVDGLTPVQKETLQALPGAVRMVALESMESRLERDIYSDRQLEAVMTDFWLNHFNVYLRKNQQEPYLIPTYERETIRPHALGSFEDLLVATAKSPAMLMYLDNWRSTGPDSQAAARIKRIQQMRPNGPIAKNASAGLNENYGRELMELHTLGVGGGYSQADVTQVAKVFTGWTIDKPYGQAEDGAGGFVFDGRRHEPGAKVVMGQTIKEGGEKEGLEVLHMLATSPATARFISTKLAVRFVSDAPPQALIDRMTTSFLASHGDIKTVLRTMFDAPEFWAPDVERAKVKTPLEFVVSAVRAGGVEVNNAQPLVKALDKLGMPLYGMQTPNGYSWMKDGWVSTGALVSRMNFALVLTDDRMPGARTEWGRLLGGVQNVSYEADAKERRLEGILLGFAVSEKTRAAVLSQSKDGGIADQAAAQFDLSGGGKKGAGKGLRVMAGGGSPDDAQAAVMAGLLLGSPEFQRR
;
A
#
# COMPACT_ATOMS: atom_id res chain seq x y z
N MET A 1 -23.44 36.62 18.10
CA MET A 1 -23.02 35.31 17.57
C MET A 1 -23.73 35.09 16.25
N THR A 2 -23.11 35.48 15.13
CA THR A 2 -23.61 35.19 13.79
C THR A 2 -23.26 33.75 13.45
N VAL A 3 -24.26 32.88 13.48
CA VAL A 3 -24.13 31.50 13.00
C VAL A 3 -23.91 31.58 11.49
N ASP A 4 -22.77 31.05 11.01
CA ASP A 4 -22.48 30.97 9.58
C ASP A 4 -23.47 30.01 8.92
N LEU A 5 -24.51 30.57 8.27
CA LEU A 5 -25.54 29.81 7.56
C LEU A 5 -24.97 28.92 6.44
N LYS A 6 -23.78 29.24 5.90
CA LYS A 6 -23.09 28.36 4.95
C LYS A 6 -22.52 27.12 5.63
N ALA A 7 -22.02 27.26 6.87
CA ALA A 7 -21.59 26.13 7.69
C ALA A 7 -22.75 25.21 8.11
N LEU A 8 -23.93 25.79 8.40
CA LEU A 8 -25.14 25.00 8.70
C LEU A 8 -25.64 24.23 7.47
N GLY A 9 -25.64 24.84 6.28
CA GLY A 9 -25.97 24.16 5.02
C GLY A 9 -25.02 22.99 4.69
N ARG A 10 -23.72 23.14 4.98
CA ARG A 10 -22.67 22.11 4.82
C ARG A 10 -22.89 20.87 5.69
N MET A 11 -23.23 21.08 6.95
CA MET A 11 -23.53 19.99 7.88
C MET A 11 -24.82 19.30 7.46
N THR A 12 -25.80 20.03 6.92
CA THR A 12 -27.09 19.47 6.48
C THR A 12 -26.97 18.61 5.21
N LEU A 13 -26.09 18.94 4.26
CA LEU A 13 -25.83 18.13 3.05
C LEU A 13 -25.03 16.87 3.37
N ALA A 14 -23.93 17.01 4.13
CA ALA A 14 -23.15 15.88 4.60
C ALA A 14 -24.00 14.98 5.49
N VAL A 15 -24.82 15.51 6.40
CA VAL A 15 -25.75 14.73 7.23
C VAL A 15 -26.90 14.14 6.40
N SER A 16 -27.38 14.81 5.35
CA SER A 16 -28.46 14.27 4.48
C SER A 16 -27.98 13.15 3.56
N LEU A 17 -26.75 13.24 3.01
CA LEU A 17 -26.13 12.15 2.23
C LEU A 17 -25.53 11.06 3.15
N CYS A 18 -24.92 11.42 4.30
CA CYS A 18 -24.38 10.46 5.27
C CYS A 18 -25.49 9.72 6.03
N GLY A 19 -26.65 10.34 6.25
CA GLY A 19 -27.82 9.70 6.84
C GLY A 19 -28.34 8.51 6.02
N LEU A 20 -28.18 8.53 4.69
CA LEU A 20 -28.48 7.40 3.79
C LEU A 20 -27.45 6.27 3.89
N LEU A 21 -26.23 6.57 4.34
CA LEU A 21 -25.18 5.58 4.54
C LEU A 21 -25.32 4.86 5.88
N ALA A 22 -25.84 5.55 6.90
CA ALA A 22 -26.04 5.05 8.26
C ALA A 22 -27.46 4.52 8.55
N GLY A 23 -28.46 4.86 7.72
CA GLY A 23 -29.85 4.50 7.93
C GLY A 23 -30.48 3.83 6.71
N GLU A 24 -30.95 2.61 6.95
CA GLU A 24 -31.82 1.75 6.12
C GLU A 24 -31.18 0.89 5.00
N PRO A 25 -31.56 -0.40 4.91
CA PRO A 25 -31.33 -1.20 3.72
C PRO A 25 -32.13 -0.58 2.57
N LEU A 26 -31.46 -0.29 1.46
CA LEU A 26 -32.05 0.33 0.26
C LEU A 26 -32.92 -0.66 -0.55
N VAL A 27 -33.37 -1.74 0.08
CA VAL A 27 -34.03 -2.87 -0.59
C VAL A 27 -35.24 -3.27 0.24
N ALA A 28 -36.45 -2.96 -0.27
CA ALA A 28 -37.66 -3.62 0.18
C ALA A 28 -37.47 -5.14 0.06
N ALA A 29 -37.91 -5.92 1.05
CA ALA A 29 -37.72 -7.37 1.09
C ALA A 29 -38.09 -8.02 -0.25
N VAL A 30 -37.08 -8.37 -1.04
CA VAL A 30 -37.25 -9.10 -2.30
C VAL A 30 -37.47 -10.55 -1.92
N PRO A 31 -38.51 -11.23 -2.43
CA PRO A 31 -38.74 -12.63 -2.13
C PRO A 31 -37.51 -13.48 -2.51
N ALA A 32 -37.19 -14.45 -1.65
CA ALA A 32 -36.16 -15.44 -1.89
C ALA A 32 -36.42 -16.15 -3.25
N GLY A 33 -35.39 -16.21 -4.11
CA GLY A 33 -35.44 -16.93 -5.40
C GLY A 33 -35.42 -16.06 -6.65
N THR A 34 -35.26 -14.74 -6.55
CA THR A 34 -35.08 -13.86 -7.72
C THR A 34 -33.59 -13.53 -7.89
N GLU A 35 -32.93 -13.93 -8.97
CA GLU A 35 -31.52 -13.54 -9.25
C GLU A 35 -31.44 -12.21 -10.01
N LEU A 36 -30.30 -11.51 -9.88
CA LEU A 36 -29.95 -10.36 -10.73
C LEU A 36 -29.94 -10.75 -12.22
N ARG A 37 -30.47 -9.85 -13.07
CA ARG A 37 -30.62 -10.06 -14.53
C ARG A 37 -30.08 -8.87 -15.33
N GLY A 38 -29.82 -9.11 -16.61
CA GLY A 38 -29.43 -8.06 -17.56
C GLY A 38 -28.18 -7.29 -17.13
N ASP A 39 -28.22 -5.97 -17.29
CA ASP A 39 -27.08 -5.08 -17.05
C ASP A 39 -26.67 -5.03 -15.56
N ALA A 40 -27.65 -5.14 -14.65
CA ALA A 40 -27.39 -5.21 -13.21
C ALA A 40 -26.52 -6.42 -12.85
N ARG A 41 -26.72 -7.56 -13.51
CA ARG A 41 -25.90 -8.77 -13.29
C ARG A 41 -24.45 -8.57 -13.74
N VAL A 42 -24.25 -7.96 -14.91
CA VAL A 42 -22.91 -7.66 -15.45
C VAL A 42 -22.19 -6.64 -14.56
N LEU A 43 -22.89 -5.58 -14.18
CA LEU A 43 -22.35 -4.54 -13.33
C LEU A 43 -21.99 -5.08 -11.93
N HIS A 44 -22.84 -5.93 -11.34
CA HIS A 44 -22.55 -6.59 -10.08
C HIS A 44 -21.25 -7.39 -10.16
N ALA A 45 -21.09 -8.23 -11.20
CA ALA A 45 -19.87 -9.00 -11.38
C ALA A 45 -18.62 -8.11 -11.54
N LEU A 46 -18.71 -7.05 -12.34
CA LEU A 46 -17.61 -6.09 -12.49
C LEU A 46 -17.26 -5.42 -11.15
N ASN A 47 -18.24 -5.02 -10.35
CA ASN A 47 -18.00 -4.41 -9.03
C ASN A 47 -17.44 -5.39 -7.98
N ARG A 48 -17.65 -6.70 -8.13
CA ARG A 48 -17.14 -7.71 -7.19
C ARG A 48 -15.77 -8.28 -7.59
N PHE A 49 -15.56 -8.53 -8.88
CA PHE A 49 -14.36 -9.18 -9.41
C PHE A 49 -13.34 -8.23 -10.05
N THR A 50 -13.61 -6.93 -10.08
CA THR A 50 -12.66 -5.89 -10.49
C THR A 50 -12.64 -4.76 -9.46
N PHE A 51 -11.77 -3.76 -9.64
CA PHE A 51 -11.87 -2.51 -8.88
C PHE A 51 -13.02 -1.59 -9.34
N GLY A 52 -13.91 -2.06 -10.20
CA GLY A 52 -15.02 -1.30 -10.77
C GLY A 52 -14.87 -1.14 -12.29
N PRO A 53 -15.99 -0.96 -13.02
CA PRO A 53 -15.97 -0.83 -14.46
C PRO A 53 -15.36 0.51 -14.90
N ARG A 54 -14.62 0.49 -16.01
CA ARG A 54 -14.32 1.67 -16.81
C ARG A 54 -15.47 1.97 -17.78
N PRO A 55 -15.54 3.19 -18.34
CA PRO A 55 -16.45 3.49 -19.45
C PRO A 55 -16.30 2.47 -20.57
N GLY A 56 -17.40 1.77 -20.90
CA GLY A 56 -17.46 0.74 -21.94
C GLY A 56 -17.30 -0.71 -21.48
N ASP A 57 -16.80 -0.98 -20.26
CA ASP A 57 -16.55 -2.35 -19.77
C ASP A 57 -17.86 -3.16 -19.72
N VAL A 58 -18.97 -2.57 -19.24
CA VAL A 58 -20.29 -3.25 -19.21
C VAL A 58 -20.71 -3.68 -20.62
N THR A 59 -20.56 -2.81 -21.61
CA THR A 59 -20.88 -3.11 -23.01
C THR A 59 -19.98 -4.22 -23.56
N ALA A 60 -18.68 -4.17 -23.27
CA ALA A 60 -17.73 -5.19 -23.70
C ALA A 60 -18.05 -6.57 -23.10
N VAL A 61 -18.37 -6.63 -21.81
CA VAL A 61 -18.76 -7.89 -21.13
C VAL A 61 -20.08 -8.42 -21.67
N LYS A 62 -21.06 -7.56 -21.95
CA LYS A 62 -22.33 -7.97 -22.58
C LYS A 62 -22.09 -8.59 -23.96
N ALA A 63 -21.22 -7.99 -24.77
CA ALA A 63 -20.86 -8.51 -26.08
C ALA A 63 -20.09 -9.85 -26.00
N MET A 64 -19.21 -10.01 -25.00
CA MET A 64 -18.46 -11.26 -24.79
C MET A 64 -19.31 -12.38 -24.18
N GLY A 65 -20.28 -12.03 -23.34
CA GLY A 65 -21.01 -12.93 -22.45
C GLY A 65 -20.34 -13.01 -21.07
N LEU A 66 -21.13 -12.78 -20.02
CA LEU A 66 -20.63 -12.65 -18.63
C LEU A 66 -19.82 -13.87 -18.16
N LYS A 67 -20.33 -15.09 -18.39
CA LYS A 67 -19.62 -16.31 -18.00
C LYS A 67 -18.27 -16.45 -18.71
N ARG A 68 -18.23 -16.17 -20.01
CA ARG A 68 -17.01 -16.24 -20.82
C ARG A 68 -15.98 -15.20 -20.35
N TRP A 69 -16.44 -14.00 -20.02
CA TRP A 69 -15.58 -12.97 -19.41
C TRP A 69 -15.01 -13.43 -18.08
N PHE A 70 -15.82 -14.00 -17.20
CA PHE A 70 -15.37 -14.50 -15.90
C PHE A 70 -14.36 -15.65 -16.04
N ASP A 71 -14.63 -16.61 -16.93
CA ASP A 71 -13.72 -17.72 -17.24
C ASP A 71 -12.37 -17.22 -17.81
N LEU A 72 -12.39 -16.12 -18.59
CA LEU A 72 -11.16 -15.47 -19.08
C LEU A 72 -10.38 -14.78 -17.94
N GLN A 73 -11.06 -14.11 -17.01
CA GLN A 73 -10.44 -13.47 -15.84
C GLN A 73 -9.77 -14.47 -14.88
N LEU A 74 -10.24 -15.72 -14.86
CA LEU A 74 -9.58 -16.82 -14.12
C LEU A 74 -8.29 -17.32 -14.79
N GLU A 75 -8.02 -16.90 -16.03
CA GLU A 75 -6.83 -17.27 -16.80
C GLU A 75 -6.07 -16.01 -17.23
N PRO A 76 -5.47 -15.25 -16.29
CA PRO A 76 -4.87 -13.94 -16.57
C PRO A 76 -3.78 -13.99 -17.65
N GLY A 77 -3.04 -15.10 -17.77
CA GLY A 77 -2.04 -15.30 -18.83
C GLY A 77 -2.61 -15.32 -20.26
N LYS A 78 -3.94 -15.40 -20.43
CA LYS A 78 -4.62 -15.29 -21.74
C LYS A 78 -5.08 -13.86 -22.07
N ILE A 79 -4.92 -12.93 -21.13
CA ILE A 79 -5.31 -11.52 -21.29
C ILE A 79 -4.04 -10.74 -21.61
N ASP A 80 -4.04 -10.06 -22.75
CA ASP A 80 -2.98 -9.12 -23.12
C ASP A 80 -2.98 -7.95 -22.13
N ASP A 81 -1.81 -7.67 -21.57
CA ASP A 81 -1.60 -6.55 -20.63
C ASP A 81 -0.39 -5.71 -21.07
N SER A 82 0.00 -5.79 -22.34
CA SER A 82 1.16 -5.09 -22.90
C SER A 82 1.10 -3.56 -22.73
N ALA A 83 -0.10 -2.99 -22.71
CA ALA A 83 -0.30 -1.57 -22.41
C ALA A 83 0.07 -1.22 -20.96
N LEU A 84 -0.24 -2.09 -20.00
CA LEU A 84 0.21 -1.95 -18.61
C LEU A 84 1.72 -2.16 -18.51
N ASP A 85 2.28 -3.16 -19.20
CA ASP A 85 3.72 -3.42 -19.19
C ASP A 85 4.51 -2.18 -19.67
N ALA A 86 4.00 -1.46 -20.67
CA ALA A 86 4.60 -0.19 -21.12
C ALA A 86 4.56 0.91 -20.04
N ARG A 87 3.52 0.96 -19.20
CA ARG A 87 3.44 1.87 -18.04
C ARG A 87 4.42 1.45 -16.95
N LEU A 88 4.47 0.17 -16.64
CA LEU A 88 5.36 -0.40 -15.62
C LEU A 88 6.85 -0.29 -15.99
N ALA A 89 7.18 -0.21 -17.28
CA ALA A 89 8.54 0.06 -17.75
C ALA A 89 9.11 1.43 -17.30
N GLN A 90 8.27 2.32 -16.75
CA GLN A 90 8.73 3.55 -16.09
C GLN A 90 9.37 3.32 -14.71
N PHE A 91 9.26 2.11 -14.13
CA PHE A 91 9.78 1.75 -12.80
C PHE A 91 10.79 0.58 -12.89
N PRO A 92 11.94 0.71 -13.60
CA PRO A 92 12.91 -0.37 -13.74
C PRO A 92 13.41 -0.99 -12.42
N ALA A 93 13.47 -0.24 -11.31
CA ALA A 93 13.83 -0.76 -9.99
C ALA A 93 12.86 -1.87 -9.54
N MET A 94 11.59 -1.77 -9.92
CA MET A 94 10.57 -2.79 -9.60
C MET A 94 10.74 -4.09 -10.37
N GLY A 95 11.69 -4.17 -11.32
CA GLY A 95 12.10 -5.38 -12.02
C GLY A 95 13.35 -6.06 -11.45
N LEU A 96 14.07 -5.39 -10.54
CA LEU A 96 15.31 -5.90 -9.97
C LEU A 96 15.06 -6.97 -8.89
N SER A 97 16.05 -7.83 -8.64
CA SER A 97 16.12 -8.68 -7.47
C SER A 97 16.45 -7.89 -6.21
N VAL A 98 16.25 -8.49 -5.03
CA VAL A 98 16.60 -7.86 -3.73
C VAL A 98 18.08 -7.44 -3.67
N GLY A 99 18.99 -8.31 -4.11
CA GLY A 99 20.43 -8.04 -4.12
C GLY A 99 20.80 -6.89 -5.05
N GLU A 100 20.22 -6.84 -6.25
CA GLU A 100 20.42 -5.74 -7.21
C GLU A 100 19.87 -4.41 -6.69
N LEU A 101 18.70 -4.41 -6.05
CA LEU A 101 18.14 -3.23 -5.39
C LEU A 101 19.08 -2.70 -4.31
N MET A 102 19.57 -3.56 -3.41
CA MET A 102 20.51 -3.15 -2.36
C MET A 102 21.87 -2.71 -2.90
N SER A 103 22.26 -3.17 -4.09
CA SER A 103 23.46 -2.74 -4.81
C SER A 103 23.33 -1.35 -5.37
N ARG A 104 22.27 -1.13 -6.15
CA ARG A 104 22.05 0.09 -6.91
C ARG A 104 21.54 1.23 -6.04
N TYR A 105 20.78 0.89 -5.00
CA TYR A 105 20.11 1.82 -4.09
C TYR A 105 20.56 1.57 -2.64
N PRO A 106 21.78 1.97 -2.25
CA PRO A 106 22.37 1.61 -0.97
C PRO A 106 21.61 2.20 0.23
N GLY A 107 21.23 1.36 1.19
CA GLY A 107 20.49 1.81 2.38
C GLY A 107 21.35 2.44 3.50
N PRO A 108 20.73 2.97 4.58
CA PRO A 108 21.42 3.77 5.60
C PRO A 108 22.59 3.07 6.32
N GLN A 109 22.55 1.75 6.46
CA GLN A 109 23.66 0.99 7.03
C GLN A 109 24.87 0.96 6.09
N ALA A 110 24.65 0.82 4.78
CA ALA A 110 25.71 0.88 3.77
C ALA A 110 26.32 2.29 3.73
N ILE A 111 25.49 3.34 3.75
CA ILE A 111 25.94 4.74 3.79
C ILE A 111 26.82 5.01 5.02
N ARG A 112 26.41 4.56 6.21
CA ARG A 112 27.22 4.68 7.43
C ARG A 112 28.53 3.90 7.36
N ALA A 113 28.57 2.76 6.68
CA ALA A 113 29.80 2.01 6.47
C ALA A 113 30.75 2.73 5.51
N MET A 114 30.21 3.35 4.44
CA MET A 114 30.98 4.14 3.49
C MET A 114 31.54 5.41 4.12
N GLU A 115 30.75 6.15 4.91
CA GLU A 115 31.22 7.33 5.64
C GLU A 115 32.37 7.00 6.59
N ALA A 116 32.30 5.85 7.26
CA ALA A 116 33.33 5.36 8.17
C ALA A 116 34.55 4.72 7.47
N GLY A 117 34.61 4.72 6.14
CA GLY A 117 35.70 4.09 5.37
C GLY A 117 35.74 2.56 5.45
N ARG A 118 34.68 1.93 6.01
CA ARG A 118 34.56 0.47 6.13
C ARG A 118 34.02 -0.20 4.86
N ARG A 119 33.53 0.61 3.91
CA ARG A 119 33.03 0.16 2.60
C ARG A 119 33.43 1.19 1.54
N ALA A 120 33.91 0.73 0.39
CA ALA A 120 34.18 1.61 -0.75
C ALA A 120 32.89 2.09 -1.41
N LEU A 121 32.93 3.25 -2.09
CA LEU A 121 31.85 3.68 -2.96
C LEU A 121 31.67 2.67 -4.12
N PRO A 122 30.43 2.48 -4.62
CA PRO A 122 30.17 1.60 -5.77
C PRO A 122 30.99 1.96 -7.01
N SER A 123 31.30 0.95 -7.83
CA SER A 123 31.97 1.12 -9.12
C SER A 123 31.01 1.59 -10.23
N ASP A 124 29.73 1.20 -10.15
CA ASP A 124 28.68 1.64 -11.05
C ASP A 124 28.45 3.16 -10.91
N PRO A 125 28.46 3.96 -12.01
CA PRO A 125 28.26 5.41 -11.95
C PRO A 125 26.95 5.85 -11.30
N THR A 126 25.85 5.14 -11.57
CA THR A 126 24.52 5.45 -11.03
C THR A 126 24.46 5.20 -9.52
N ALA A 127 24.89 4.03 -9.07
CA ALA A 127 24.97 3.73 -7.65
C ALA A 127 25.98 4.64 -6.92
N ARG A 128 27.07 5.02 -7.59
CA ARG A 128 28.10 5.92 -7.04
C ARG A 128 27.55 7.32 -6.79
N VAL A 129 26.80 7.92 -7.73
CA VAL A 129 26.27 9.28 -7.54
C VAL A 129 25.29 9.32 -6.35
N ILE A 130 24.42 8.32 -6.24
CA ILE A 130 23.46 8.17 -5.13
C ILE A 130 24.22 8.02 -3.80
N ALA A 131 25.18 7.10 -3.74
CA ALA A 131 26.00 6.88 -2.54
C ALA A 131 26.80 8.13 -2.15
N THR A 132 27.34 8.86 -3.14
CA THR A 132 28.12 10.08 -2.90
C THR A 132 27.27 11.18 -2.29
N ASP A 133 26.08 11.43 -2.85
CA ASP A 133 25.11 12.39 -2.32
C ASP A 133 24.64 11.98 -0.91
N GLU A 134 24.23 10.72 -0.70
CA GLU A 134 23.76 10.26 0.60
C GLU A 134 24.84 10.28 1.70
N VAL A 135 26.08 9.91 1.39
CA VAL A 135 27.20 10.01 2.34
C VAL A 135 27.46 11.48 2.71
N ALA A 136 27.43 12.38 1.72
CA ALA A 136 27.63 13.81 1.95
C ALA A 136 26.52 14.41 2.80
N PHE A 137 25.26 14.07 2.49
CA PHE A 137 24.09 14.48 3.25
C PHE A 137 24.13 13.96 4.69
N TYR A 138 24.51 12.69 4.89
CA TYR A 138 24.69 12.11 6.21
C TYR A 138 25.76 12.82 7.04
N LYS A 139 26.92 13.15 6.42
CA LYS A 139 27.98 13.94 7.08
C LYS A 139 27.47 15.32 7.50
N MET A 140 26.72 16.00 6.62
CA MET A 140 26.10 17.29 6.93
C MET A 140 25.14 17.18 8.12
N GLN A 141 24.24 16.19 8.14
CA GLN A 141 23.33 15.96 9.27
C GLN A 141 24.08 15.70 10.59
N LYS A 142 25.14 14.88 10.54
CA LYS A 142 25.97 14.56 11.70
C LYS A 142 26.68 15.79 12.26
N ALA A 143 27.24 16.63 11.40
CA ALA A 143 27.89 17.90 11.80
C ALA A 143 26.88 18.88 12.42
N GLN A 144 25.68 19.00 11.86
CA GLN A 144 24.62 19.85 12.42
C GLN A 144 24.12 19.36 13.78
N LYS A 145 23.95 18.05 13.96
CA LYS A 145 23.58 17.47 15.26
C LYS A 145 24.64 17.77 16.31
N ALA A 146 25.92 17.58 15.98
CA ALA A 146 27.02 17.95 16.87
C ALA A 146 26.98 19.45 17.23
N GLY A 147 26.80 20.35 16.25
CA GLY A 147 26.70 21.79 16.50
C GLY A 147 25.51 22.17 17.39
N LYS A 148 24.34 21.55 17.21
CA LYS A 148 23.17 21.76 18.09
C LYS A 148 23.43 21.26 19.51
N GLU A 149 24.11 20.13 19.68
CA GLU A 149 24.50 19.61 21.00
C GLU A 149 25.51 20.54 21.67
N THR A 150 26.49 21.08 20.93
CA THR A 150 27.44 22.08 21.44
C THR A 150 26.72 23.37 21.87
N LEU A 151 25.78 23.89 21.07
CA LEU A 151 24.97 25.05 21.44
C LEU A 151 24.09 24.78 22.67
N LYS A 152 23.53 23.58 22.79
CA LYS A 152 22.72 23.16 23.95
C LYS A 152 23.57 23.02 25.21
N GLN A 153 24.80 22.54 25.10
CA GLN A 153 25.76 22.46 26.20
C GLN A 153 26.25 23.85 26.64
N ALA A 154 26.54 24.74 25.69
CA ALA A 154 26.93 26.13 25.97
C ALA A 154 25.78 26.95 26.61
N ALA A 155 24.52 26.66 26.27
CA ALA A 155 23.35 27.28 26.88
C ALA A 155 22.98 26.68 28.27
N ALA A 156 23.67 25.62 28.70
CA ALA A 156 23.44 24.93 29.97
C ALA A 156 24.56 25.18 31.02
N GLU A 157 25.53 26.05 30.72
CA GLU A 157 26.46 26.54 31.75
C GLU A 157 25.70 27.42 32.77
N PRO A 158 25.95 27.28 34.08
CA PRO A 158 25.19 28.00 35.08
C PRO A 158 25.55 29.49 35.06
N VAL A 159 24.53 30.33 34.95
CA VAL A 159 24.65 31.75 35.29
C VAL A 159 24.83 31.83 36.80
N ASP A 160 25.88 32.51 37.23
CA ASP A 160 26.23 32.66 38.64
C ASP A 160 25.04 33.07 39.52
N ALA A 161 25.04 32.47 40.71
CA ALA A 161 24.00 32.57 41.71
C ALA A 161 23.87 33.98 42.28
N ASP A 162 22.75 34.64 41.98
CA ASP A 162 22.02 35.46 42.94
C ASP A 162 20.61 35.73 42.40
N GLY A 163 19.61 35.00 42.91
CA GLY A 163 18.21 35.27 42.56
C GLY A 163 17.25 34.09 42.62
N MET A 164 16.80 33.79 43.85
CA MET A 164 15.46 33.26 44.18
C MET A 164 15.13 31.79 43.89
N MET A 165 15.16 31.06 45.01
CA MET A 165 14.23 30.03 45.49
C MET A 165 12.80 30.11 44.92
N ALA A 166 12.26 28.99 44.40
CA ALA A 166 11.04 28.33 44.91
C ALA A 166 10.50 27.21 43.98
N ALA A 167 10.02 26.14 44.64
CA ALA A 167 9.10 25.08 44.19
C ALA A 167 9.65 24.04 43.17
N GLY A 168 9.44 22.74 43.32
CA GLY A 168 8.63 21.95 44.25
C GLY A 168 8.79 20.46 43.88
N GLN A 169 8.65 19.59 44.88
CA GLN A 169 8.83 18.14 44.81
C GLN A 169 7.75 17.44 43.96
N LEU A 170 8.15 16.40 43.21
CA LEU A 170 7.27 15.30 42.80
C LEU A 170 7.96 13.93 42.96
N ALA A 171 7.16 12.96 43.38
CA ALA A 171 7.51 11.68 43.99
C ALA A 171 7.98 10.58 43.00
N PRO A 172 8.67 9.53 43.49
CA PRO A 172 9.14 8.40 42.68
C PRO A 172 8.11 7.29 42.59
N GLY A 173 7.86 6.80 41.38
CA GLY A 173 7.09 5.57 41.18
C GLY A 173 6.71 5.34 39.73
N GLN A 174 7.51 4.55 39.01
CA GLN A 174 7.02 3.59 38.01
C GLN A 174 8.15 2.66 37.57
N THR A 175 7.90 1.37 37.76
CA THR A 175 8.73 0.21 37.49
C THR A 175 8.99 0.03 36.00
N ALA A 176 10.22 -0.38 35.68
CA ALA A 176 10.65 -0.80 34.36
C ALA A 176 9.90 -2.07 33.92
N GLY A 177 8.91 -1.90 33.06
CA GLY A 177 8.33 -2.95 32.22
C GLY A 177 8.72 -2.69 30.78
N ASP A 178 9.08 -3.76 30.07
CA ASP A 178 9.60 -3.78 28.71
C ASP A 178 8.94 -2.75 27.77
N LYS A 179 9.73 -1.74 27.39
CA LYS A 179 9.39 -0.90 26.24
C LYS A 179 9.55 -1.78 25.00
N PRO A 180 8.53 -1.90 24.13
CA PRO A 180 8.74 -2.46 22.81
C PRO A 180 9.86 -1.68 22.15
N LEU A 181 10.79 -2.41 21.51
CA LEU A 181 11.87 -1.84 20.70
C LEU A 181 11.30 -0.67 19.93
N ALA A 182 11.73 0.54 20.28
CA ALA A 182 11.31 1.74 19.56
C ALA A 182 11.56 1.44 18.09
N ALA A 183 10.48 1.36 17.32
CA ALA A 183 10.56 1.44 15.88
C ALA A 183 11.39 2.70 15.64
N ASN A 184 12.65 2.53 15.26
CA ASN A 184 13.44 3.63 14.74
C ASN A 184 12.56 4.18 13.65
N GLU A 185 11.98 5.35 13.88
CA GLU A 185 11.17 6.05 12.92
C GLU A 185 11.97 5.97 11.62
N VAL A 186 11.51 5.14 10.67
CA VAL A 186 11.74 5.44 9.27
C VAL A 186 10.85 6.65 9.06
N SER A 187 11.30 7.78 9.60
CA SER A 187 10.58 9.02 9.50
C SER A 187 10.48 9.28 8.02
N ALA A 188 9.28 9.13 7.50
CA ALA A 188 8.92 9.57 6.16
C ALA A 188 9.11 11.09 5.99
N ALA A 189 9.54 11.78 7.05
CA ALA A 189 10.18 13.07 7.00
C ALA A 189 11.56 12.99 7.69
N GLU A 190 12.62 12.64 6.95
CA GLU A 190 13.86 13.37 7.21
C GLU A 190 13.47 14.85 7.17
N PRO A 191 13.69 15.65 8.24
CA PRO A 191 13.22 17.02 8.25
C PRO A 191 13.74 17.70 6.99
N MET A 192 12.84 18.11 6.09
CA MET A 192 13.20 18.94 4.96
C MET A 192 13.61 20.28 5.55
N MET A 193 14.91 20.42 5.77
CA MET A 193 15.53 21.60 6.33
C MET A 193 15.57 22.65 5.23
N ASP A 194 14.72 23.66 5.33
CA ASP A 194 14.73 24.83 4.44
C ASP A 194 16.01 25.65 4.67
N GLY A 195 16.78 25.91 3.60
CA GLY A 195 17.89 26.85 3.60
C GLY A 195 19.10 26.42 2.74
N PRO A 196 19.80 27.35 2.08
CA PRO A 196 20.94 27.04 1.22
C PRO A 196 22.07 26.35 2.00
N VAL A 197 22.78 25.42 1.34
CA VAL A 197 24.01 24.82 1.85
C VAL A 197 25.13 25.86 1.67
N ALA A 198 25.79 26.26 2.76
CA ALA A 198 26.93 27.17 2.67
C ALA A 198 28.05 26.55 1.82
N GLY A 199 28.45 27.22 0.73
CA GLY A 199 29.47 26.73 -0.20
C GLY A 199 28.95 25.77 -1.29
N GLY A 200 27.63 25.62 -1.45
CA GLY A 200 27.02 24.83 -2.52
C GLY A 200 26.73 25.60 -3.80
N MET A 201 26.49 24.88 -4.89
CA MET A 201 26.08 25.42 -6.20
C MET A 201 24.95 26.46 -6.11
N SER A 202 25.09 27.55 -6.86
CA SER A 202 24.04 28.58 -6.97
C SER A 202 22.82 28.07 -7.73
N HIS A 203 21.65 28.65 -7.46
CA HIS A 203 20.43 28.30 -8.21
C HIS A 203 20.58 28.54 -9.73
N GLU A 204 21.33 29.57 -10.12
CA GLU A 204 21.66 29.85 -11.52
C GLU A 204 22.47 28.73 -12.18
N ALA A 205 23.48 28.20 -11.47
CA ALA A 205 24.28 27.08 -11.96
C ALA A 205 23.46 25.78 -12.04
N VAL A 206 22.54 25.54 -11.10
CA VAL A 206 21.57 24.43 -11.20
C VAL A 206 20.71 24.57 -12.45
N MET A 207 20.15 25.75 -12.71
CA MET A 207 19.32 26.00 -13.89
C MET A 207 20.11 25.91 -15.20
N ALA A 208 21.40 26.25 -15.19
CA ALA A 208 22.28 26.05 -16.34
C ALA A 208 22.39 24.56 -16.72
N ILE A 209 22.42 23.65 -15.75
CA ILE A 209 22.38 22.20 -15.97
C ILE A 209 20.99 21.77 -16.46
N VAL A 210 19.91 22.20 -15.80
CA VAL A 210 18.53 21.86 -16.18
C VAL A 210 18.23 22.21 -17.64
N ASN A 211 18.76 23.34 -18.13
CA ASN A 211 18.55 23.79 -19.51
C ASN A 211 19.38 23.07 -20.58
N GLN A 212 20.26 22.13 -20.20
CA GLN A 212 21.01 21.31 -21.15
C GLN A 212 20.12 20.25 -21.84
N PRO A 213 20.53 19.74 -23.02
CA PRO A 213 19.94 18.54 -23.61
C PRO A 213 19.96 17.35 -22.65
N PRO A 214 18.96 16.43 -22.67
CA PRO A 214 18.81 15.39 -21.64
C PRO A 214 20.05 14.53 -21.37
N ALA A 215 20.78 14.13 -22.42
CA ALA A 215 22.01 13.33 -22.27
C ALA A 215 23.13 14.11 -21.54
N GLN A 216 23.41 15.34 -22.00
CA GLN A 216 24.43 16.20 -21.39
C GLN A 216 24.06 16.59 -19.96
N ARG A 217 22.76 16.79 -19.71
CA ARG A 217 22.22 17.08 -18.38
C ARG A 217 22.53 15.95 -17.42
N TYR A 218 22.26 14.70 -17.80
CA TYR A 218 22.54 13.55 -16.94
C TYR A 218 24.04 13.39 -16.67
N ASP A 219 24.88 13.52 -17.69
CA ASP A 219 26.34 13.43 -17.54
C ASP A 219 26.88 14.53 -16.61
N SER A 220 26.38 15.76 -16.75
CA SER A 220 26.73 16.88 -15.86
C SER A 220 26.33 16.61 -14.41
N LEU A 221 25.16 16.01 -14.18
CA LEU A 221 24.69 15.64 -12.84
C LEU A 221 25.57 14.56 -12.21
N LEU A 222 25.99 13.55 -12.98
CA LEU A 222 26.90 12.51 -12.50
C LEU A 222 28.29 13.04 -12.13
N ALA A 223 28.71 14.14 -12.78
CA ALA A 223 30.00 14.77 -12.54
C ALA A 223 30.00 15.77 -11.36
N LEU A 224 28.83 16.07 -10.77
CA LEU A 224 28.74 17.02 -9.68
C LEU A 224 29.51 16.56 -8.43
N PRO A 225 30.24 17.47 -7.76
CA PRO A 225 30.84 17.15 -6.48
C PRO A 225 29.75 16.96 -5.41
N ALA A 226 30.10 16.21 -4.37
CA ALA A 226 29.22 15.86 -3.26
C ALA A 226 28.42 17.02 -2.65
N GLY A 227 29.05 18.19 -2.45
CA GLY A 227 28.37 19.37 -1.89
C GLY A 227 27.31 19.97 -2.81
N ASP A 228 27.50 19.87 -4.12
CA ASP A 228 26.58 20.37 -5.12
C ASP A 228 25.39 19.43 -5.31
N LEU A 229 25.60 18.11 -5.21
CA LEU A 229 24.51 17.12 -5.16
C LEU A 229 23.57 17.37 -3.97
N VAL A 230 24.12 17.65 -2.79
CA VAL A 230 23.31 17.97 -1.60
C VAL A 230 22.56 19.30 -1.78
N SER A 231 23.18 20.26 -2.46
CA SER A 231 22.56 21.56 -2.76
C SER A 231 21.42 21.41 -3.77
N LEU A 232 21.63 20.59 -4.80
CA LEU A 232 20.63 20.19 -5.78
C LEU A 232 19.44 19.50 -5.08
N ARG A 233 19.70 18.48 -4.24
CA ARG A 233 18.70 17.76 -3.44
C ARG A 233 17.79 18.69 -2.62
N ARG A 234 18.36 19.72 -1.99
CA ARG A 234 17.64 20.63 -1.08
C ARG A 234 17.03 21.85 -1.77
N GLY A 235 17.60 22.29 -2.89
CA GLY A 235 17.34 23.59 -3.49
C GLY A 235 16.27 23.62 -4.58
N MET A 236 15.84 22.46 -5.08
CA MET A 236 14.91 22.41 -6.22
C MET A 236 13.44 22.50 -5.83
N LYS A 237 12.71 23.33 -6.56
CA LYS A 237 11.24 23.39 -6.51
C LYS A 237 10.62 22.22 -7.31
N PRO A 238 9.38 21.82 -7.02
CA PRO A 238 8.70 20.73 -7.75
C PRO A 238 8.66 20.91 -9.28
N ARG A 239 8.53 22.14 -9.78
CA ARG A 239 8.55 22.41 -11.23
C ARG A 239 9.93 22.23 -11.85
N GLU A 240 10.98 22.61 -11.12
CA GLU A 240 12.37 22.49 -11.57
C GLU A 240 12.76 21.00 -11.58
N LEU A 241 12.28 20.21 -10.62
CA LEU A 241 12.42 18.75 -10.62
C LEU A 241 11.79 18.10 -11.86
N LEU A 242 10.59 18.53 -12.27
CA LEU A 242 9.95 18.01 -13.49
C LEU A 242 10.75 18.35 -14.75
N GLN A 243 11.32 19.56 -14.84
CA GLN A 243 12.18 19.96 -15.96
C GLN A 243 13.50 19.20 -15.96
N LEU A 244 14.09 18.96 -14.79
CA LEU A 244 15.34 18.23 -14.64
C LEU A 244 15.23 16.81 -15.23
N VAL A 245 14.11 16.12 -14.98
CA VAL A 245 13.88 14.74 -15.41
C VAL A 245 13.26 14.61 -16.80
N ASP A 246 12.91 15.72 -17.44
CA ASP A 246 12.28 15.73 -18.76
C ASP A 246 13.23 15.20 -19.85
N GLY A 247 12.72 14.30 -20.70
CA GLY A 247 13.51 13.63 -21.74
C GLY A 247 14.53 12.59 -21.25
N LEU A 248 14.65 12.34 -19.95
CA LEU A 248 15.50 11.28 -19.41
C LEU A 248 14.86 9.89 -19.58
N THR A 249 15.70 8.85 -19.67
CA THR A 249 15.26 7.45 -19.61
C THR A 249 14.73 7.10 -18.21
N PRO A 250 13.86 6.08 -18.05
CA PRO A 250 13.35 5.67 -16.74
C PRO A 250 14.46 5.44 -15.70
N VAL A 251 15.52 4.71 -16.06
CA VAL A 251 16.70 4.49 -15.21
C VAL A 251 17.34 5.80 -14.73
N GLN A 252 17.49 6.77 -15.62
CA GLN A 252 18.06 8.08 -15.28
C GLN A 252 17.14 8.89 -14.36
N LYS A 253 15.82 8.81 -14.55
CA LYS A 253 14.83 9.45 -13.67
C LYS A 253 14.91 8.87 -12.25
N GLU A 254 14.95 7.55 -12.13
CA GLU A 254 15.09 6.85 -10.84
C GLU A 254 16.37 7.28 -10.11
N THR A 255 17.50 7.39 -10.82
CA THR A 255 18.77 7.86 -10.23
C THR A 255 18.60 9.21 -9.54
N LEU A 256 17.91 10.15 -10.19
CA LEU A 256 17.69 11.49 -9.65
C LEU A 256 16.64 11.49 -8.54
N GLN A 257 15.59 10.68 -8.65
CA GLN A 257 14.58 10.49 -7.61
C GLN A 257 15.11 9.77 -6.37
N ALA A 258 16.17 8.98 -6.52
CA ALA A 258 16.88 8.31 -5.44
C ALA A 258 17.81 9.25 -4.66
N LEU A 259 18.21 10.41 -5.21
CA LEU A 259 19.08 11.36 -4.51
C LEU A 259 18.51 11.73 -3.14
N PRO A 260 17.26 12.20 -2.96
CA PRO A 260 16.72 12.52 -1.64
C PRO A 260 16.58 11.31 -0.69
N GLY A 261 16.78 10.08 -1.16
CA GLY A 261 16.78 8.87 -0.35
C GLY A 261 16.42 7.64 -1.18
N ALA A 262 17.37 6.73 -1.37
CA ALA A 262 17.25 5.57 -2.24
C ALA A 262 16.18 4.58 -1.74
N VAL A 263 16.17 4.27 -0.43
CA VAL A 263 15.14 3.42 0.21
C VAL A 263 13.73 4.00 0.01
N ARG A 264 13.62 5.33 0.14
CA ARG A 264 12.35 6.05 0.00
C ARG A 264 11.86 5.95 -1.44
N MET A 265 12.73 6.13 -2.42
CA MET A 265 12.38 5.99 -3.83
C MET A 265 11.82 4.57 -4.11
N VAL A 266 12.52 3.51 -3.68
CA VAL A 266 12.07 2.12 -3.88
C VAL A 266 10.70 1.88 -3.24
N ALA A 267 10.49 2.38 -2.01
CA ALA A 267 9.20 2.28 -1.32
C ALA A 267 8.07 2.98 -2.09
N LEU A 268 8.36 4.17 -2.61
CA LEU A 268 7.40 4.99 -3.36
C LEU A 268 7.01 4.31 -4.68
N GLU A 269 7.96 3.83 -5.46
CA GLU A 269 7.69 3.12 -6.72
C GLU A 269 6.96 1.79 -6.52
N SER A 270 7.19 1.12 -5.39
CA SER A 270 6.41 -0.07 -5.02
C SER A 270 4.92 0.26 -4.94
N MET A 271 4.58 1.38 -4.29
CA MET A 271 3.19 1.83 -4.15
C MET A 271 2.62 2.35 -5.47
N GLU A 272 3.40 3.09 -6.27
CA GLU A 272 2.95 3.60 -7.57
C GLU A 272 2.71 2.48 -8.57
N SER A 273 3.66 1.56 -8.72
CA SER A 273 3.53 0.44 -9.65
C SER A 273 2.38 -0.50 -9.27
N ARG A 274 2.04 -0.63 -7.98
CA ARG A 274 0.81 -1.31 -7.54
C ARG A 274 -0.44 -0.59 -8.02
N LEU A 275 -0.53 0.73 -7.84
CA LEU A 275 -1.69 1.50 -8.30
C LEU A 275 -1.84 1.48 -9.82
N GLU A 276 -0.75 1.53 -10.58
CA GLU A 276 -0.80 1.38 -12.04
C GLU A 276 -1.43 0.02 -12.43
N ARG A 277 -1.08 -1.08 -11.75
CA ARG A 277 -1.69 -2.40 -11.97
C ARG A 277 -3.17 -2.40 -11.63
N ASP A 278 -3.55 -1.87 -10.47
CA ASP A 278 -4.93 -1.84 -10.00
C ASP A 278 -5.83 -1.01 -10.92
N ILE A 279 -5.31 0.12 -11.43
CA ILE A 279 -6.02 1.05 -12.32
C ILE A 279 -6.12 0.53 -13.75
N TYR A 280 -5.01 0.08 -14.35
CA TYR A 280 -4.94 -0.11 -15.81
C TYR A 280 -4.96 -1.56 -16.28
N SER A 281 -4.63 -2.52 -15.43
CA SER A 281 -4.59 -3.93 -15.86
C SER A 281 -5.94 -4.39 -16.38
N ASP A 282 -5.96 -5.13 -17.49
CA ASP A 282 -7.16 -5.85 -17.93
C ASP A 282 -7.35 -7.19 -17.19
N ARG A 283 -6.33 -7.64 -16.44
CA ARG A 283 -6.35 -8.81 -15.54
C ARG A 283 -6.90 -8.44 -14.17
N GLN A 284 -8.08 -7.82 -14.15
CA GLN A 284 -8.64 -7.21 -12.95
C GLN A 284 -8.92 -8.20 -11.81
N LEU A 285 -9.31 -9.45 -12.11
CA LEU A 285 -9.49 -10.45 -11.06
C LEU A 285 -8.15 -10.83 -10.40
N GLU A 286 -7.07 -10.91 -11.17
CA GLU A 286 -5.72 -11.12 -10.62
C GLU A 286 -5.31 -9.94 -9.72
N ALA A 287 -5.60 -8.70 -10.11
CA ALA A 287 -5.32 -7.52 -9.30
C ALA A 287 -6.11 -7.53 -7.98
N VAL A 288 -7.42 -7.79 -8.03
CA VAL A 288 -8.27 -7.90 -6.84
C VAL A 288 -7.83 -9.04 -5.91
N MET A 289 -7.45 -10.19 -6.46
CA MET A 289 -6.95 -11.30 -5.65
C MET A 289 -5.56 -11.03 -5.08
N THR A 290 -4.70 -10.33 -5.82
CA THR A 290 -3.40 -9.87 -5.31
C THR A 290 -3.58 -8.95 -4.10
N ASP A 291 -4.51 -7.99 -4.17
CA ASP A 291 -4.87 -7.14 -3.03
C ASP A 291 -5.41 -7.95 -1.83
N PHE A 292 -6.30 -8.91 -2.09
CA PHE A 292 -6.84 -9.80 -1.06
C PHE A 292 -5.72 -10.56 -0.32
N TRP A 293 -4.76 -11.13 -1.07
CA TRP A 293 -3.67 -11.91 -0.49
C TRP A 293 -2.59 -11.04 0.16
N LEU A 294 -2.27 -9.87 -0.39
CA LEU A 294 -1.38 -8.91 0.27
C LEU A 294 -1.95 -8.43 1.61
N ASN A 295 -3.28 -8.36 1.73
CA ASN A 295 -3.93 -8.04 2.99
C ASN A 295 -4.01 -9.25 3.94
N HIS A 296 -4.17 -10.46 3.41
CA HIS A 296 -4.20 -11.70 4.20
C HIS A 296 -2.83 -12.07 4.78
N PHE A 297 -1.78 -11.98 3.95
CA PHE A 297 -0.38 -12.19 4.30
C PHE A 297 0.31 -10.83 4.42
N ASN A 298 -0.18 -9.99 5.33
CA ASN A 298 0.25 -8.61 5.46
C ASN A 298 1.74 -8.50 5.85
N VAL A 299 2.47 -7.60 5.18
CA VAL A 299 3.83 -7.18 5.53
C VAL A 299 3.87 -5.67 5.65
N TYR A 300 4.41 -5.16 6.75
CA TYR A 300 4.48 -3.73 7.01
C TYR A 300 5.76 -3.09 6.42
N LEU A 301 5.58 -2.21 5.43
CA LEU A 301 6.66 -1.51 4.73
C LEU A 301 7.63 -0.75 5.64
N ARG A 302 7.17 -0.25 6.80
CA ARG A 302 8.00 0.52 7.73
C ARG A 302 8.41 -0.27 8.98
N LYS A 303 8.36 -1.61 8.93
CA LYS A 303 8.84 -2.47 10.02
C LYS A 303 10.31 -2.21 10.33
N ASN A 304 11.13 -2.01 9.29
CA ASN A 304 12.56 -1.70 9.40
C ASN A 304 13.04 -0.98 8.12
N GLN A 305 14.35 -0.82 7.94
CA GLN A 305 14.94 -0.14 6.78
C GLN A 305 15.11 -1.06 5.56
N GLN A 306 14.79 -2.35 5.69
CA GLN A 306 15.03 -3.41 4.72
C GLN A 306 13.76 -3.80 3.97
N GLU A 307 12.58 -3.75 4.61
CA GLU A 307 11.32 -4.16 3.95
C GLU A 307 11.00 -3.43 2.66
N PRO A 308 11.35 -2.14 2.47
CA PRO A 308 11.21 -1.49 1.17
C PRO A 308 11.89 -2.22 0.02
N TYR A 309 12.99 -2.93 0.27
CA TYR A 309 13.69 -3.72 -0.76
C TYR A 309 13.06 -5.10 -0.98
N LEU A 310 12.27 -5.61 -0.03
CA LEU A 310 11.68 -6.94 -0.08
C LEU A 310 10.26 -6.93 -0.66
N ILE A 311 9.52 -5.82 -0.50
CA ILE A 311 8.15 -5.71 -1.00
C ILE A 311 8.01 -5.84 -2.53
N PRO A 312 8.89 -5.27 -3.37
CA PRO A 312 8.79 -5.44 -4.82
C PRO A 312 8.76 -6.92 -5.25
N THR A 313 9.68 -7.73 -4.73
CA THR A 313 9.74 -9.17 -5.04
C THR A 313 8.64 -9.95 -4.32
N TYR A 314 8.24 -9.53 -3.11
CA TYR A 314 7.11 -10.14 -2.42
C TYR A 314 5.83 -10.08 -3.25
N GLU A 315 5.49 -8.92 -3.81
CA GLU A 315 4.32 -8.82 -4.68
C GLU A 315 4.53 -9.55 -6.01
N ARG A 316 5.65 -9.28 -6.70
CA ARG A 316 5.92 -9.77 -8.06
C ARG A 316 6.13 -11.28 -8.16
N GLU A 317 6.78 -11.88 -7.16
CA GLU A 317 7.25 -13.28 -7.21
C GLU A 317 6.53 -14.17 -6.20
N THR A 318 6.08 -13.63 -5.06
CA THR A 318 5.41 -14.42 -4.02
C THR A 318 3.89 -14.39 -4.19
N ILE A 319 3.27 -13.20 -4.20
CA ILE A 319 1.81 -13.11 -4.13
C ILE A 319 1.16 -13.21 -5.51
N ARG A 320 1.52 -12.32 -6.45
CA ARG A 320 0.79 -12.16 -7.72
C ARG A 320 0.76 -13.45 -8.56
N PRO A 321 1.87 -14.20 -8.76
CA PRO A 321 1.84 -15.43 -9.55
C PRO A 321 0.94 -16.53 -8.98
N HIS A 322 0.70 -16.50 -7.67
CA HIS A 322 -0.11 -17.50 -6.95
C HIS A 322 -1.52 -16.98 -6.61
N ALA A 323 -1.89 -15.76 -7.03
CA ALA A 323 -3.13 -15.12 -6.61
C ALA A 323 -4.41 -15.90 -6.99
N LEU A 324 -4.33 -16.67 -8.09
CA LEU A 324 -5.36 -17.58 -8.58
C LEU A 324 -4.86 -19.03 -8.63
N GLY A 325 -3.80 -19.36 -7.88
CA GLY A 325 -3.21 -20.71 -7.85
C GLY A 325 -3.83 -21.61 -6.77
N SER A 326 -3.06 -22.60 -6.31
CA SER A 326 -3.42 -23.36 -5.10
C SER A 326 -3.06 -22.55 -3.84
N PHE A 327 -3.88 -22.67 -2.80
CA PHE A 327 -3.60 -22.04 -1.51
C PHE A 327 -2.31 -22.58 -0.87
N GLU A 328 -2.01 -23.87 -1.04
CA GLU A 328 -0.78 -24.48 -0.52
C GLU A 328 0.48 -23.86 -1.14
N ASP A 329 0.51 -23.68 -2.47
CA ASP A 329 1.65 -23.06 -3.13
C ASP A 329 1.86 -21.62 -2.67
N LEU A 330 0.77 -20.85 -2.52
CA LEU A 330 0.82 -19.49 -1.98
C LEU A 330 1.31 -19.49 -0.52
N LEU A 331 0.85 -20.42 0.31
CA LEU A 331 1.27 -20.55 1.70
C LEU A 331 2.77 -20.89 1.81
N VAL A 332 3.26 -21.80 0.97
CA VAL A 332 4.69 -22.15 0.91
C VAL A 332 5.52 -20.97 0.40
N ALA A 333 5.06 -20.28 -0.64
CA ALA A 333 5.75 -19.11 -1.19
C ALA A 333 5.87 -18.01 -0.12
N THR A 334 4.78 -17.68 0.58
CA THR A 334 4.78 -16.68 1.65
C THR A 334 5.65 -17.10 2.84
N ALA A 335 5.61 -18.37 3.25
CA ALA A 335 6.43 -18.91 4.33
C ALA A 335 7.94 -18.81 4.05
N LYS A 336 8.35 -18.95 2.78
CA LYS A 336 9.74 -18.79 2.34
C LYS A 336 10.10 -17.36 1.97
N SER A 337 9.15 -16.43 1.92
CA SER A 337 9.43 -15.07 1.50
C SER A 337 10.33 -14.34 2.51
N PRO A 338 11.44 -13.71 2.07
CA PRO A 338 12.25 -12.85 2.91
C PRO A 338 11.45 -11.74 3.59
N ALA A 339 10.45 -11.17 2.90
CA ALA A 339 9.58 -10.11 3.45
C ALA A 339 8.79 -10.62 4.67
N MET A 340 8.17 -11.80 4.57
CA MET A 340 7.39 -12.40 5.66
C MET A 340 8.29 -12.87 6.80
N LEU A 341 9.41 -13.53 6.47
CA LEU A 341 10.39 -13.98 7.46
C LEU A 341 10.97 -12.82 8.25
N MET A 342 11.24 -11.69 7.60
CA MET A 342 11.74 -10.47 8.26
C MET A 342 10.66 -9.80 9.12
N TYR A 343 9.46 -9.65 8.59
CA TYR A 343 8.36 -8.98 9.26
C TYR A 343 7.95 -9.66 10.58
N LEU A 344 7.86 -10.99 10.57
CA LEU A 344 7.51 -11.81 11.73
C LEU A 344 8.73 -12.29 12.54
N ASP A 345 9.92 -11.78 12.22
CA ASP A 345 11.19 -12.04 12.91
C ASP A 345 11.61 -13.53 12.96
N ASN A 346 11.06 -14.38 12.08
CA ASN A 346 11.43 -15.80 12.02
C ASN A 346 12.87 -15.99 11.55
N TRP A 347 13.38 -15.09 10.70
CA TRP A 347 14.77 -15.12 10.25
C TRP A 347 15.80 -15.10 11.40
N ARG A 348 15.41 -14.69 12.62
CA ARG A 348 16.23 -14.71 13.85
C ARG A 348 15.97 -15.91 14.75
N SER A 349 14.90 -16.66 14.49
CA SER A 349 14.48 -17.82 15.29
C SER A 349 15.55 -18.90 15.29
N THR A 350 15.83 -19.47 16.46
CA THR A 350 16.83 -20.51 16.66
C THR A 350 16.34 -21.50 17.70
N GLY A 351 16.44 -22.79 17.40
CA GLY A 351 16.00 -23.87 18.28
C GLY A 351 16.72 -23.83 19.62
N PRO A 352 16.01 -23.98 20.75
CA PRO A 352 16.62 -23.96 22.08
C PRO A 352 17.70 -25.04 22.29
N ASP A 353 17.61 -26.15 21.57
CA ASP A 353 18.55 -27.27 21.62
C ASP A 353 19.40 -27.42 20.34
N SER A 354 19.36 -26.40 19.47
CA SER A 354 20.17 -26.33 18.26
C SER A 354 21.68 -26.25 18.55
N GLN A 355 22.49 -26.59 17.53
CA GLN A 355 23.95 -26.46 17.60
C GLN A 355 24.38 -25.01 17.90
N ALA A 356 23.69 -24.04 17.31
CA ALA A 356 23.92 -22.62 17.54
C ALA A 356 23.64 -22.23 19.00
N ALA A 357 22.53 -22.68 19.57
CA ALA A 357 22.19 -22.43 20.98
C ALA A 357 23.21 -23.09 21.93
N ALA A 358 23.61 -24.33 21.67
CA ALA A 358 24.63 -25.03 22.45
C ALA A 358 25.99 -24.31 22.43
N ARG A 359 26.40 -23.78 21.26
CA ARG A 359 27.64 -22.99 21.12
C ARG A 359 27.60 -21.72 21.97
N ILE A 360 26.48 -21.01 22.00
CA ILE A 360 26.32 -19.79 22.79
C ILE A 360 26.34 -20.11 24.28
N LYS A 361 25.62 -21.15 24.71
CA LYS A 361 25.65 -21.65 26.10
C LYS A 361 27.10 -21.93 26.55
N ARG A 362 27.92 -22.59 25.73
CA ARG A 362 29.35 -22.84 26.03
C ARG A 362 30.17 -21.55 26.13
N ILE A 363 29.98 -20.60 25.22
CA ILE A 363 30.71 -19.31 25.27
C ILE A 363 30.36 -18.54 26.55
N GLN A 364 29.08 -18.52 26.94
CA GLN A 364 28.61 -17.86 28.14
C GLN A 364 29.12 -18.52 29.42
N GLN A 365 29.24 -19.86 29.43
CA GLN A 365 29.90 -20.59 30.52
C GLN A 365 31.39 -20.26 30.65
N MET A 366 32.10 -20.11 29.53
CA MET A 366 33.53 -19.74 29.53
C MET A 366 33.78 -18.26 29.86
N ARG A 367 32.81 -17.38 29.58
CA ARG A 367 32.93 -15.93 29.78
C ARG A 367 31.68 -15.39 30.47
N PRO A 368 31.47 -15.67 31.77
CA PRO A 368 30.23 -15.31 32.48
C PRO A 368 29.95 -13.80 32.50
N ASN A 369 31.00 -12.97 32.48
CA ASN A 369 30.90 -11.51 32.42
C ASN A 369 31.28 -10.92 31.05
N GLY A 370 31.44 -11.77 30.02
CA GLY A 370 31.79 -11.33 28.68
C GLY A 370 30.58 -10.78 27.91
N PRO A 371 30.75 -9.76 27.05
CA PRO A 371 29.65 -9.29 26.22
C PRO A 371 29.20 -10.42 25.29
N ILE A 372 27.93 -10.81 25.39
CA ILE A 372 27.28 -11.65 24.38
C ILE A 372 27.19 -10.79 23.11
N ALA A 373 27.64 -11.32 21.97
CA ALA A 373 27.54 -10.60 20.70
C ALA A 373 26.10 -10.13 20.48
N LYS A 374 25.89 -8.88 20.02
CA LYS A 374 24.55 -8.32 19.76
C LYS A 374 23.68 -9.16 18.80
N ASN A 375 24.29 -10.10 18.08
CA ASN A 375 23.67 -11.04 17.14
C ASN A 375 23.74 -12.51 17.62
N ALA A 376 24.07 -12.79 18.88
CA ALA A 376 23.92 -14.14 19.41
C ALA A 376 22.43 -14.53 19.35
N SER A 377 22.16 -15.79 18.95
CA SER A 377 20.83 -16.42 18.80
C SER A 377 19.74 -15.73 19.63
N ALA A 378 18.70 -15.23 18.97
CA ALA A 378 17.59 -14.52 19.60
C ALA A 378 16.67 -15.42 20.45
N GLY A 379 16.98 -16.72 20.55
CA GLY A 379 16.09 -17.72 21.12
C GLY A 379 15.01 -18.16 20.14
N LEU A 380 14.10 -19.00 20.63
CA LEU A 380 12.94 -19.44 19.87
C LEU A 380 11.97 -18.25 19.73
N ASN A 381 11.59 -17.92 18.49
CA ASN A 381 10.58 -16.92 18.22
C ASN A 381 9.26 -17.60 17.82
N GLU A 382 8.23 -17.44 18.65
CA GLU A 382 6.91 -18.05 18.40
C GLU A 382 5.98 -17.22 17.52
N ASN A 383 6.33 -15.96 17.23
CA ASN A 383 5.47 -15.03 16.52
C ASN A 383 5.02 -15.60 15.17
N TYR A 384 5.96 -16.04 14.33
CA TYR A 384 5.63 -16.63 13.04
C TYR A 384 4.74 -17.88 13.15
N GLY A 385 5.04 -18.78 14.10
CA GLY A 385 4.23 -19.99 14.31
C GLY A 385 2.79 -19.65 14.73
N ARG A 386 2.62 -18.63 15.58
CA ARG A 386 1.32 -18.13 16.00
C ARG A 386 0.54 -17.56 14.83
N GLU A 387 1.13 -16.61 14.09
CA GLU A 387 0.45 -15.97 12.96
C GLU A 387 0.12 -16.97 11.84
N LEU A 388 1.02 -17.94 11.58
CA LEU A 388 0.80 -19.01 10.62
C LEU A 388 -0.47 -19.81 10.96
N MET A 389 -0.62 -20.23 12.21
CA MET A 389 -1.78 -21.01 12.64
C MET A 389 -3.04 -20.14 12.76
N GLU A 390 -2.94 -18.95 13.36
CA GLU A 390 -4.09 -18.13 13.73
C GLU A 390 -4.62 -17.29 12.56
N LEU A 391 -3.75 -16.56 11.86
CA LEU A 391 -4.15 -15.53 10.92
C LEU A 391 -4.05 -15.98 9.46
N HIS A 392 -3.09 -16.85 9.16
CA HIS A 392 -2.83 -17.31 7.80
C HIS A 392 -3.59 -18.60 7.45
N THR A 393 -3.90 -19.46 8.43
CA THR A 393 -4.45 -20.80 8.13
C THR A 393 -5.71 -21.16 8.90
N LEU A 394 -5.63 -21.59 10.16
CA LEU A 394 -6.73 -22.25 10.86
C LEU A 394 -7.82 -21.28 11.35
N GLY A 395 -7.48 -19.98 11.44
CA GLY A 395 -8.33 -18.97 12.05
C GLY A 395 -8.23 -18.99 13.58
N VAL A 396 -8.71 -17.91 14.21
CA VAL A 396 -8.82 -17.81 15.66
C VAL A 396 -9.71 -18.95 16.18
N GLY A 397 -9.19 -19.74 17.13
CA GLY A 397 -9.89 -20.89 17.68
C GLY A 397 -9.94 -22.11 16.76
N GLY A 398 -9.07 -22.19 15.75
CA GLY A 398 -8.99 -23.29 14.77
C GLY A 398 -8.51 -24.65 15.31
N GLY A 399 -8.63 -24.90 16.62
CA GLY A 399 -8.35 -26.20 17.24
C GLY A 399 -6.89 -26.46 17.65
N TYR A 400 -6.03 -25.44 17.61
CA TYR A 400 -4.65 -25.52 18.10
C TYR A 400 -4.50 -25.00 19.53
N SER A 401 -3.47 -25.47 20.22
CA SER A 401 -3.08 -25.04 21.56
C SER A 401 -1.84 -24.14 21.52
N GLN A 402 -1.54 -23.48 22.65
CA GLN A 402 -0.27 -22.75 22.80
C GLN A 402 0.95 -23.68 22.68
N ALA A 403 0.83 -24.96 23.06
CA ALA A 403 1.90 -25.93 22.87
C ALA A 403 2.16 -26.20 21.37
N ASP A 404 1.11 -26.25 20.55
CA ASP A 404 1.25 -26.40 19.11
C ASP A 404 1.98 -25.21 18.49
N VAL A 405 1.68 -23.99 18.94
CA VAL A 405 2.40 -22.77 18.51
C VAL A 405 3.90 -22.90 18.78
N THR A 406 4.30 -23.35 19.98
CA THR A 406 5.71 -23.58 20.31
C THR A 406 6.34 -24.66 19.43
N GLN A 407 5.60 -25.74 19.12
CA GLN A 407 6.09 -26.84 18.29
C GLN A 407 6.25 -26.43 16.82
N VAL A 408 5.29 -25.68 16.28
CA VAL A 408 5.39 -25.05 14.95
C VAL A 408 6.58 -24.08 14.92
N ALA A 409 6.76 -23.25 15.96
CA ALA A 409 7.91 -22.36 16.04
C ALA A 409 9.23 -23.13 15.97
N LYS A 410 9.34 -24.28 16.64
CA LYS A 410 10.52 -25.18 16.56
C LYS A 410 10.73 -25.71 15.15
N VAL A 411 9.67 -26.15 14.47
CA VAL A 411 9.72 -26.62 13.08
C VAL A 411 10.30 -25.56 12.13
N PHE A 412 9.96 -24.28 12.31
CA PHE A 412 10.43 -23.20 11.44
C PHE A 412 11.77 -22.57 11.84
N THR A 413 12.42 -23.05 12.91
CA THR A 413 13.77 -22.58 13.24
C THR A 413 14.75 -22.93 12.12
N GLY A 414 15.71 -22.03 11.87
CA GLY A 414 16.68 -22.20 10.78
C GLY A 414 16.18 -21.73 9.40
N TRP A 415 14.88 -21.53 9.19
CA TRP A 415 14.37 -20.81 8.02
C TRP A 415 14.76 -19.33 8.17
N THR A 416 15.68 -18.87 7.33
CA THR A 416 16.31 -17.56 7.49
C THR A 416 16.55 -16.90 6.15
N ILE A 417 16.99 -15.64 6.21
CA ILE A 417 17.37 -14.85 5.06
C ILE A 417 18.89 -14.92 4.95
N ASP A 418 19.42 -15.16 3.75
CA ASP A 418 20.86 -15.04 3.51
C ASP A 418 21.25 -13.57 3.51
N LYS A 419 22.28 -13.23 4.29
CA LYS A 419 22.81 -11.87 4.34
C LYS A 419 21.70 -10.79 4.43
N PRO A 420 20.81 -10.82 5.45
CA PRO A 420 19.63 -9.94 5.53
C PRO A 420 19.96 -8.43 5.57
N TYR A 421 21.21 -8.12 5.93
CA TYR A 421 21.79 -6.77 5.92
C TYR A 421 23.09 -6.71 5.09
N GLY A 422 23.40 -7.80 4.38
CA GLY A 422 24.72 -8.01 3.79
C GLY A 422 24.92 -7.22 2.51
N GLN A 423 26.14 -7.31 2.00
CA GLN A 423 26.58 -6.55 0.86
C GLN A 423 25.91 -7.08 -0.42
N ALA A 424 25.82 -6.18 -1.39
CA ALA A 424 25.35 -6.45 -2.74
C ALA A 424 26.24 -7.46 -3.45
N GLU A 425 25.96 -8.73 -3.24
CA GLU A 425 26.47 -9.88 -3.98
C GLU A 425 25.26 -10.69 -4.45
N ASP A 426 25.41 -11.41 -5.56
CA ASP A 426 24.35 -12.27 -6.10
C ASP A 426 23.83 -13.23 -5.02
N GLY A 427 22.51 -13.25 -4.82
CA GLY A 427 21.82 -14.10 -3.83
C GLY A 427 21.57 -13.48 -2.45
N ALA A 428 22.13 -12.31 -2.13
CA ALA A 428 21.84 -11.63 -0.86
C ALA A 428 20.35 -11.23 -0.74
N GLY A 429 19.78 -11.43 0.45
CA GLY A 429 18.38 -11.15 0.73
C GLY A 429 17.40 -12.25 0.34
N GLY A 430 17.88 -13.40 -0.14
CA GLY A 430 17.05 -14.58 -0.45
C GLY A 430 16.80 -15.50 0.74
N PHE A 431 15.90 -16.47 0.56
CA PHE A 431 15.62 -17.54 1.53
C PHE A 431 16.76 -18.56 1.61
N VAL A 432 17.12 -19.00 2.82
CA VAL A 432 17.99 -20.16 3.06
C VAL A 432 17.59 -20.91 4.33
N PHE A 433 17.92 -22.20 4.38
CA PHE A 433 17.81 -23.02 5.59
C PHE A 433 19.17 -23.20 6.26
N ASP A 434 19.32 -22.70 7.50
CA ASP A 434 20.50 -22.94 8.34
C ASP A 434 20.23 -24.03 9.39
N GLY A 435 20.58 -25.27 9.04
CA GLY A 435 20.39 -26.44 9.91
C GLY A 435 21.11 -26.33 11.26
N ARG A 436 22.13 -25.48 11.42
CA ARG A 436 22.81 -25.28 12.72
C ARG A 436 21.92 -24.55 13.72
N ARG A 437 20.93 -23.79 13.24
CA ARG A 437 19.96 -23.04 14.03
C ARG A 437 18.65 -23.78 14.22
N HIS A 438 18.46 -24.88 13.50
CA HIS A 438 17.25 -25.68 13.58
C HIS A 438 17.19 -26.48 14.89
N GLU A 439 16.01 -26.59 15.46
CA GLU A 439 15.71 -27.44 16.61
C GLU A 439 15.83 -28.91 16.20
N PRO A 440 16.65 -29.74 16.86
CA PRO A 440 16.76 -31.16 16.54
C PRO A 440 15.59 -31.98 17.09
N GLY A 441 15.48 -33.24 16.67
CA GLY A 441 14.49 -34.20 17.16
C GLY A 441 13.11 -34.07 16.53
N ALA A 442 12.23 -35.03 16.82
CA ALA A 442 10.84 -35.02 16.36
C ALA A 442 10.01 -33.97 17.12
N LYS A 443 9.03 -33.36 16.43
CA LYS A 443 8.08 -32.40 16.99
C LYS A 443 6.68 -32.97 16.92
N VAL A 444 5.79 -32.54 17.81
CA VAL A 444 4.38 -32.95 17.79
C VAL A 444 3.54 -31.71 17.54
N VAL A 445 2.85 -31.67 16.41
CA VAL A 445 2.00 -30.56 15.99
C VAL A 445 0.58 -31.09 15.82
N MET A 446 -0.37 -30.57 16.61
CA MET A 446 -1.79 -30.95 16.57
C MET A 446 -2.01 -32.47 16.66
N GLY A 447 -1.23 -33.14 17.51
CA GLY A 447 -1.26 -34.58 17.71
C GLY A 447 -0.52 -35.41 16.64
N GLN A 448 -0.01 -34.79 15.58
CA GLN A 448 0.79 -35.46 14.55
C GLN A 448 2.29 -35.35 14.85
N THR A 449 3.03 -36.44 14.68
CA THR A 449 4.47 -36.46 14.89
C THR A 449 5.20 -36.11 13.59
N ILE A 450 5.87 -34.96 13.58
CA ILE A 450 6.77 -34.51 12.51
C ILE A 450 8.15 -35.10 12.78
N LYS A 451 8.62 -35.97 11.89
CA LYS A 451 9.93 -36.61 12.01
C LYS A 451 11.03 -35.59 11.70
N GLU A 452 12.18 -35.76 12.33
CA GLU A 452 13.33 -34.90 12.06
C GLU A 452 13.72 -34.97 10.58
N GLY A 453 13.76 -33.81 9.93
CA GLY A 453 13.94 -33.66 8.49
C GLY A 453 14.44 -32.28 8.07
N GLY A 454 14.74 -31.39 9.02
CA GLY A 454 15.23 -30.03 8.74
C GLY A 454 14.19 -29.20 8.00
N GLU A 455 14.55 -28.62 6.85
CA GLU A 455 13.62 -27.79 6.05
C GLU A 455 12.31 -28.51 5.71
N LYS A 456 12.36 -29.84 5.48
CA LYS A 456 11.19 -30.64 5.08
C LYS A 456 10.09 -30.67 6.14
N GLU A 457 10.44 -30.49 7.41
CA GLU A 457 9.47 -30.43 8.51
C GLU A 457 8.52 -29.26 8.32
N GLY A 458 9.04 -28.10 7.90
CA GLY A 458 8.22 -26.92 7.62
C GLY A 458 7.26 -27.15 6.47
N LEU A 459 7.70 -27.83 5.40
CA LEU A 459 6.83 -28.18 4.27
C LEU A 459 5.72 -29.15 4.68
N GLU A 460 6.03 -30.14 5.52
CA GLU A 460 5.04 -31.09 6.04
C GLU A 460 3.97 -30.38 6.90
N VAL A 461 4.39 -29.46 7.77
CA VAL A 461 3.46 -28.64 8.57
C VAL A 461 2.64 -27.69 7.69
N LEU A 462 3.22 -27.05 6.67
CA LEU A 462 2.48 -26.18 5.75
C LEU A 462 1.42 -26.97 4.98
N HIS A 463 1.75 -28.17 4.49
CA HIS A 463 0.80 -29.06 3.84
C HIS A 463 -0.35 -29.46 4.77
N MET A 464 -0.02 -29.85 6.01
CA MET A 464 -1.02 -30.21 7.03
C MET A 464 -1.99 -29.05 7.31
N LEU A 465 -1.47 -27.83 7.43
CA LEU A 465 -2.29 -26.64 7.68
C LEU A 465 -3.12 -26.28 6.44
N ALA A 466 -2.52 -26.23 5.24
CA ALA A 466 -3.18 -25.84 4.01
C ALA A 466 -4.36 -26.77 3.63
N THR A 467 -4.25 -28.06 3.94
CA THR A 467 -5.27 -29.07 3.63
C THR A 467 -6.28 -29.31 4.76
N SER A 468 -6.16 -28.58 5.86
CA SER A 468 -7.07 -28.70 7.01
C SER A 468 -8.50 -28.23 6.68
N PRO A 469 -9.55 -28.93 7.14
CA PRO A 469 -10.92 -28.44 7.06
C PRO A 469 -11.13 -27.07 7.73
N ALA A 470 -10.39 -26.77 8.79
CA ALA A 470 -10.45 -25.47 9.45
C ALA A 470 -9.96 -24.36 8.52
N THR A 471 -8.86 -24.59 7.81
CA THR A 471 -8.30 -23.66 6.83
C THR A 471 -9.20 -23.49 5.61
N ALA A 472 -9.74 -24.59 5.07
CA ALA A 472 -10.70 -24.52 3.98
C ALA A 472 -11.90 -23.62 4.34
N ARG A 473 -12.45 -23.78 5.56
CA ARG A 473 -13.55 -22.94 6.08
C ARG A 473 -13.13 -21.50 6.30
N PHE A 474 -11.96 -21.27 6.88
CA PHE A 474 -11.44 -19.94 7.17
C PHE A 474 -11.21 -19.13 5.90
N ILE A 475 -10.50 -19.69 4.91
CA ILE A 475 -10.23 -19.03 3.62
C ILE A 475 -11.53 -18.80 2.84
N SER A 476 -12.41 -19.81 2.78
CA SER A 476 -13.72 -19.67 2.13
C SER A 476 -14.57 -18.57 2.77
N THR A 477 -14.54 -18.45 4.09
CA THR A 477 -15.24 -17.39 4.82
C THR A 477 -14.65 -16.01 4.46
N LYS A 478 -13.32 -15.85 4.47
CA LYS A 478 -12.69 -14.56 4.11
C LYS A 478 -12.99 -14.15 2.66
N LEU A 479 -13.00 -15.09 1.72
CA LEU A 479 -13.38 -14.84 0.33
C LEU A 479 -14.85 -14.44 0.23
N ALA A 480 -15.77 -15.18 0.87
CA ALA A 480 -17.19 -14.83 0.89
C ALA A 480 -17.43 -13.44 1.50
N VAL A 481 -16.69 -13.08 2.56
CA VAL A 481 -16.73 -11.73 3.15
C VAL A 481 -16.27 -10.67 2.15
N ARG A 482 -15.20 -10.93 1.40
CA ARG A 482 -14.63 -10.00 0.42
C ARG A 482 -15.55 -9.78 -0.79
N PHE A 483 -16.21 -10.82 -1.26
CA PHE A 483 -16.91 -10.81 -2.55
C PHE A 483 -18.43 -10.72 -2.44
N VAL A 484 -19.04 -11.13 -1.32
CA VAL A 484 -20.52 -11.24 -1.18
C VAL A 484 -21.05 -10.22 -0.18
N SER A 485 -20.83 -10.39 1.12
CA SER A 485 -21.36 -9.48 2.14
C SER A 485 -20.52 -9.51 3.41
N ASP A 486 -20.72 -8.57 4.34
CA ASP A 486 -20.03 -8.58 5.63
C ASP A 486 -20.44 -9.78 6.51
N ALA A 487 -21.61 -10.37 6.24
CA ALA A 487 -22.14 -11.56 6.90
C ALA A 487 -22.63 -12.57 5.83
N PRO A 488 -21.72 -13.28 5.15
CA PRO A 488 -22.08 -14.15 4.04
C PRO A 488 -22.91 -15.35 4.50
N PRO A 489 -23.88 -15.82 3.70
CA PRO A 489 -24.70 -16.98 4.06
C PRO A 489 -23.86 -18.24 4.33
N GLN A 490 -24.22 -18.98 5.39
CA GLN A 490 -23.49 -20.19 5.78
C GLN A 490 -23.48 -21.25 4.67
N ALA A 491 -24.57 -21.38 3.91
CA ALA A 491 -24.67 -22.30 2.77
C ALA A 491 -23.62 -22.02 1.68
N LEU A 492 -23.31 -20.74 1.41
CA LEU A 492 -22.26 -20.36 0.47
C LEU A 492 -20.88 -20.75 1.01
N ILE A 493 -20.61 -20.46 2.28
CA ILE A 493 -19.34 -20.82 2.93
C ILE A 493 -19.13 -22.34 2.87
N ASP A 494 -20.16 -23.13 3.17
CA ASP A 494 -20.06 -24.60 3.17
C ASP A 494 -19.84 -25.16 1.75
N ARG A 495 -20.48 -24.59 0.71
CA ARG A 495 -20.22 -24.93 -0.70
C ARG A 495 -18.77 -24.63 -1.08
N MET A 496 -18.30 -23.43 -0.79
CA MET A 496 -16.92 -23.01 -1.08
C MET A 496 -15.90 -23.87 -0.32
N THR A 497 -16.16 -24.19 0.95
CA THR A 497 -15.31 -25.06 1.78
C THR A 497 -15.21 -26.47 1.18
N THR A 498 -16.35 -27.01 0.71
CA THR A 498 -16.38 -28.32 0.04
C THR A 498 -15.56 -28.29 -1.25
N SER A 499 -15.71 -27.24 -2.06
CA SER A 499 -14.94 -27.08 -3.30
C SER A 499 -13.45 -26.94 -3.03
N PHE A 500 -13.06 -26.19 -1.99
CA PHE A 500 -11.67 -26.01 -1.57
C PHE A 500 -11.03 -27.36 -1.21
N LEU A 501 -11.69 -28.17 -0.39
CA LEU A 501 -11.17 -29.47 0.01
C LEU A 501 -11.08 -30.44 -1.17
N ALA A 502 -12.10 -30.45 -2.04
CA ALA A 502 -12.14 -31.32 -3.21
C ALA A 502 -11.10 -30.95 -4.27
N SER A 503 -10.73 -29.67 -4.38
CA SER A 503 -9.76 -29.16 -5.35
C SER A 503 -8.35 -28.99 -4.79
N HIS A 504 -8.10 -29.45 -3.55
CA HIS A 504 -6.83 -29.23 -2.84
C HIS A 504 -6.43 -27.75 -2.77
N GLY A 505 -7.39 -26.87 -2.53
CA GLY A 505 -7.17 -25.44 -2.35
C GLY A 505 -7.00 -24.65 -3.64
N ASP A 506 -7.37 -25.17 -4.81
CA ASP A 506 -7.38 -24.39 -6.06
C ASP A 506 -8.38 -23.22 -5.98
N ILE A 507 -7.84 -22.00 -5.93
CA ILE A 507 -8.61 -20.77 -5.75
C ILE A 507 -9.51 -20.49 -6.95
N LYS A 508 -9.12 -20.88 -8.18
CA LYS A 508 -10.00 -20.72 -9.34
C LYS A 508 -11.30 -21.51 -9.16
N THR A 509 -11.20 -22.76 -8.72
CA THR A 509 -12.36 -23.61 -8.46
C THR A 509 -13.26 -23.05 -7.36
N VAL A 510 -12.67 -22.50 -6.29
CA VAL A 510 -13.43 -21.86 -5.20
C VAL A 510 -14.16 -20.61 -5.69
N LEU A 511 -13.50 -19.76 -6.48
CA LEU A 511 -14.11 -18.57 -7.07
C LEU A 511 -15.22 -18.91 -8.09
N ARG A 512 -15.05 -19.97 -8.91
CA ARG A 512 -16.12 -20.49 -9.78
C ARG A 512 -17.32 -20.96 -8.97
N THR A 513 -17.08 -21.71 -7.90
CA THR A 513 -18.15 -22.18 -7.00
C THR A 513 -18.95 -21.01 -6.43
N MET A 514 -18.29 -19.94 -6.02
CA MET A 514 -18.96 -18.71 -5.57
C MET A 514 -19.71 -18.00 -6.71
N PHE A 515 -19.09 -17.86 -7.87
CA PHE A 515 -19.71 -17.22 -9.04
C PHE A 515 -20.96 -17.96 -9.51
N ASP A 516 -20.99 -19.29 -9.46
CA ASP A 516 -22.14 -20.09 -9.90
C ASP A 516 -23.22 -20.24 -8.80
N ALA A 517 -22.93 -19.79 -7.57
CA ALA A 517 -23.84 -19.92 -6.44
C ALA A 517 -25.00 -18.91 -6.52
N PRO A 518 -26.27 -19.31 -6.26
CA PRO A 518 -27.40 -18.40 -6.23
C PRO A 518 -27.26 -17.31 -5.17
N GLU A 519 -26.56 -17.61 -4.07
CA GLU A 519 -26.27 -16.65 -3.00
C GLU A 519 -25.44 -15.45 -3.49
N PHE A 520 -24.59 -15.61 -4.51
CA PHE A 520 -23.81 -14.51 -5.07
C PHE A 520 -24.67 -13.57 -5.95
N TRP A 521 -25.72 -14.11 -6.59
CA TRP A 521 -26.60 -13.36 -7.50
C TRP A 521 -27.87 -12.83 -6.84
N ALA A 522 -27.96 -12.94 -5.51
CA ALA A 522 -29.12 -12.50 -4.77
C ALA A 522 -29.21 -10.96 -4.73
N PRO A 523 -30.41 -10.35 -4.92
CA PRO A 523 -30.58 -8.90 -4.97
C PRO A 523 -30.16 -8.16 -3.70
N ASP A 524 -30.22 -8.82 -2.54
CA ASP A 524 -29.76 -8.29 -1.26
C ASP A 524 -28.23 -8.21 -1.15
N VAL A 525 -27.50 -8.92 -2.02
CA VAL A 525 -26.04 -8.82 -2.15
C VAL A 525 -25.63 -7.60 -2.97
N GLU A 526 -26.47 -7.13 -3.90
CA GLU A 526 -26.19 -5.94 -4.69
C GLU A 526 -26.02 -4.70 -3.79
N ARG A 527 -24.85 -4.03 -3.87
CA ARG A 527 -24.54 -2.84 -3.05
C ARG A 527 -24.57 -3.08 -1.53
N ALA A 528 -24.44 -4.33 -1.09
CA ALA A 528 -24.39 -4.71 0.33
C ALA A 528 -23.09 -4.32 1.02
N LYS A 529 -22.00 -4.11 0.26
CA LYS A 529 -20.68 -3.78 0.82
C LYS A 529 -20.33 -2.32 0.62
N VAL A 530 -19.51 -1.79 1.52
CA VAL A 530 -18.88 -0.47 1.38
C VAL A 530 -17.46 -0.66 0.87
N LYS A 531 -17.06 0.14 -0.12
CA LYS A 531 -15.70 0.14 -0.66
C LYS A 531 -14.68 0.51 0.42
N THR A 532 -13.58 -0.23 0.50
CA THR A 532 -12.37 0.22 1.23
C THR A 532 -11.81 1.49 0.58
N PRO A 533 -10.94 2.28 1.24
CA PRO A 533 -10.32 3.43 0.59
C PRO A 533 -9.56 3.10 -0.70
N LEU A 534 -8.87 1.95 -0.76
CA LEU A 534 -8.22 1.49 -1.99
C LEU A 534 -9.24 1.24 -3.10
N GLU A 535 -10.29 0.46 -2.82
CA GLU A 535 -11.36 0.19 -3.78
C GLU A 535 -12.03 1.49 -4.24
N PHE A 536 -12.26 2.43 -3.34
CA PHE A 536 -12.87 3.72 -3.66
C PHE A 536 -11.99 4.58 -4.58
N VAL A 537 -10.71 4.76 -4.23
CA VAL A 537 -9.78 5.56 -5.03
C VAL A 537 -9.59 4.97 -6.43
N VAL A 538 -9.33 3.67 -6.53
CA VAL A 538 -9.11 3.00 -7.82
C VAL A 538 -10.40 2.98 -8.64
N SER A 539 -11.55 2.67 -8.03
CA SER A 539 -12.84 2.69 -8.74
C SER A 539 -13.19 4.07 -9.28
N ALA A 540 -12.93 5.15 -8.53
CA ALA A 540 -13.22 6.51 -8.96
C ALA A 540 -12.37 6.92 -10.17
N VAL A 541 -11.08 6.57 -10.17
CA VAL A 541 -10.16 6.78 -11.30
C VAL A 541 -10.64 6.01 -12.53
N ARG A 542 -10.97 4.72 -12.36
CA ARG A 542 -11.42 3.84 -13.45
C ARG A 542 -12.77 4.28 -14.03
N ALA A 543 -13.77 4.54 -13.19
CA ALA A 543 -15.09 4.96 -13.62
C ALA A 543 -15.06 6.32 -14.32
N GLY A 544 -14.25 7.26 -13.81
CA GLY A 544 -14.06 8.57 -14.42
C GLY A 544 -13.26 8.55 -15.74
N GLY A 545 -12.63 7.42 -16.09
CA GLY A 545 -11.70 7.37 -17.22
C GLY A 545 -10.52 8.35 -17.04
N VAL A 546 -10.06 8.50 -15.80
CA VAL A 546 -9.02 9.46 -15.43
C VAL A 546 -7.66 8.91 -15.83
N GLU A 547 -6.93 9.66 -16.66
CA GLU A 547 -5.55 9.35 -17.03
C GLU A 547 -4.59 9.82 -15.94
N VAL A 548 -3.89 8.86 -15.36
CA VAL A 548 -2.85 8.99 -14.33
C VAL A 548 -1.48 8.83 -14.97
N ASN A 549 -0.68 9.88 -14.86
CA ASN A 549 0.75 9.94 -15.25
C ASN A 549 1.67 10.09 -14.04
N ASN A 550 1.10 10.23 -12.83
CA ASN A 550 1.80 10.29 -11.55
C ASN A 550 0.87 9.76 -10.46
N ALA A 551 1.19 8.60 -9.89
CA ALA A 551 0.35 7.95 -8.90
C ALA A 551 0.63 8.43 -7.46
N GLN A 552 1.71 9.19 -7.22
CA GLN A 552 2.05 9.72 -5.88
C GLN A 552 0.89 10.43 -5.15
N PRO A 553 0.09 11.31 -5.79
CA PRO A 553 -1.03 11.94 -5.09
C PRO A 553 -2.13 10.95 -4.70
N LEU A 554 -2.33 9.88 -5.46
CA LEU A 554 -3.26 8.81 -5.12
C LEU A 554 -2.75 7.99 -3.92
N VAL A 555 -1.45 7.70 -3.86
CA VAL A 555 -0.81 7.07 -2.68
C VAL A 555 -1.05 7.92 -1.42
N LYS A 556 -0.84 9.25 -1.52
CA LYS A 556 -1.12 10.18 -0.41
C LYS A 556 -2.60 10.26 -0.06
N ALA A 557 -3.49 10.19 -1.05
CA ALA A 557 -4.92 10.16 -0.82
C ALA A 557 -5.32 8.93 -0.01
N LEU A 558 -4.73 7.76 -0.29
CA LEU A 558 -4.97 6.54 0.48
C LEU A 558 -4.54 6.66 1.94
N ASP A 559 -3.36 7.25 2.19
CA ASP A 559 -2.89 7.55 3.55
C ASP A 559 -3.87 8.49 4.28
N LYS A 560 -4.30 9.58 3.62
CA LYS A 560 -5.26 10.54 4.17
C LYS A 560 -6.65 9.92 4.42
N LEU A 561 -7.05 8.93 3.62
CA LEU A 561 -8.30 8.19 3.78
C LEU A 561 -8.19 7.01 4.78
N GLY A 562 -7.03 6.81 5.41
CA GLY A 562 -6.83 5.84 6.49
C GLY A 562 -6.43 4.43 6.05
N MET A 563 -6.01 4.24 4.81
CA MET A 563 -5.51 2.94 4.30
C MET A 563 -4.20 3.12 3.52
N PRO A 564 -3.09 3.52 4.18
CA PRO A 564 -1.80 3.60 3.52
C PRO A 564 -1.39 2.26 2.90
N LEU A 565 -0.94 2.29 1.65
CA LEU A 565 -0.46 1.09 0.94
C LEU A 565 0.75 0.48 1.66
N TYR A 566 0.68 -0.83 1.91
CA TYR A 566 1.64 -1.58 2.74
C TYR A 566 1.86 -0.97 4.14
N GLY A 567 0.89 -0.19 4.62
CA GLY A 567 0.99 0.60 5.85
C GLY A 567 0.36 -0.03 7.09
N MET A 568 -0.29 -1.20 6.96
CA MET A 568 -0.89 -1.87 8.11
C MET A 568 0.21 -2.49 8.97
N GLN A 569 0.27 -2.09 10.23
CA GLN A 569 1.34 -2.51 11.15
C GLN A 569 1.16 -3.93 11.68
N THR A 570 -0.10 -4.38 11.83
CA THR A 570 -0.44 -5.67 12.42
C THR A 570 -0.62 -6.74 11.34
N PRO A 571 -0.28 -8.01 11.62
CA PRO A 571 -0.30 -9.08 10.62
C PRO A 571 -1.71 -9.48 10.15
N ASN A 572 -2.75 -9.07 10.87
CA ASN A 572 -4.15 -9.36 10.52
C ASN A 572 -4.71 -8.57 9.33
N GLY A 573 -3.94 -7.59 8.82
CA GLY A 573 -4.34 -6.77 7.68
C GLY A 573 -5.46 -5.77 8.00
N TYR A 574 -5.85 -5.02 6.98
CA TYR A 574 -6.99 -4.11 7.00
C TYR A 574 -8.33 -4.88 7.04
N SER A 575 -9.32 -4.31 7.72
CA SER A 575 -10.66 -4.89 7.80
C SER A 575 -11.41 -4.85 6.47
N TRP A 576 -12.13 -5.93 6.15
CA TRP A 576 -13.07 -5.98 5.01
C TRP A 576 -14.51 -5.55 5.37
N MET A 577 -14.75 -5.24 6.64
CA MET A 577 -16.06 -4.89 7.17
C MET A 577 -16.32 -3.39 7.04
N LYS A 578 -17.57 -3.02 6.76
CA LYS A 578 -17.98 -1.63 6.57
C LYS A 578 -17.68 -0.73 7.78
N ASP A 579 -17.79 -1.27 9.00
CA ASP A 579 -17.67 -0.49 10.24
C ASP A 579 -16.28 0.14 10.41
N GLY A 580 -15.25 -0.44 9.77
CA GLY A 580 -13.91 0.14 9.75
C GLY A 580 -13.77 1.35 8.82
N TRP A 581 -14.74 1.60 7.93
CA TRP A 581 -14.61 2.55 6.83
C TRP A 581 -15.74 3.58 6.75
N VAL A 582 -16.81 3.41 7.54
CA VAL A 582 -17.98 4.29 7.56
C VAL A 582 -17.93 5.18 8.79
N SER A 583 -17.63 6.46 8.58
CA SER A 583 -17.85 7.53 9.57
C SER A 583 -18.16 8.83 8.84
N THR A 584 -18.86 9.77 9.48
CA THR A 584 -19.19 11.07 8.85
C THR A 584 -17.96 11.76 8.29
N GLY A 585 -16.83 11.73 9.02
CA GLY A 585 -15.56 12.32 8.57
C GLY A 585 -14.93 11.59 7.37
N ALA A 586 -14.96 10.25 7.36
CA ALA A 586 -14.46 9.46 6.24
C ALA A 586 -15.27 9.70 4.96
N LEU A 587 -16.60 9.78 5.07
CA LEU A 587 -17.50 10.00 3.93
C LEU A 587 -17.32 11.39 3.30
N VAL A 588 -17.20 12.44 4.13
CA VAL A 588 -16.87 13.79 3.65
C VAL A 588 -15.49 13.81 2.98
N SER A 589 -14.51 13.12 3.54
CA SER A 589 -13.16 13.08 2.96
C SER A 589 -13.14 12.39 1.60
N ARG A 590 -13.93 11.32 1.43
CA ARG A 590 -14.13 10.63 0.14
C ARG A 590 -14.82 11.51 -0.90
N MET A 591 -15.85 12.26 -0.48
CA MET A 591 -16.50 13.25 -1.35
C MET A 591 -15.51 14.33 -1.80
N ASN A 592 -14.70 14.87 -0.88
CA ASN A 592 -13.69 15.87 -1.22
C ASN A 592 -12.61 15.30 -2.16
N PHE A 593 -12.17 14.05 -1.95
CA PHE A 593 -11.28 13.37 -2.90
C PHE A 593 -11.90 13.30 -4.30
N ALA A 594 -13.14 12.86 -4.42
CA ALA A 594 -13.82 12.70 -5.70
C ALA A 594 -13.93 14.05 -6.45
N LEU A 595 -14.29 15.13 -5.75
CA LEU A 595 -14.33 16.49 -6.31
C LEU A 595 -12.95 16.99 -6.76
N VAL A 596 -11.89 16.72 -5.98
CA VAL A 596 -10.51 17.09 -6.34
C VAL A 596 -10.01 16.30 -7.55
N LEU A 597 -10.41 15.03 -7.66
CA LEU A 597 -10.07 14.15 -8.77
C LEU A 597 -10.72 14.63 -10.07
N THR A 598 -12.03 14.86 -10.07
CA THR A 598 -12.79 15.19 -11.28
C THR A 598 -12.59 16.64 -11.73
N ASP A 599 -12.30 17.57 -10.82
CA ASP A 599 -11.98 18.97 -11.18
C ASP A 599 -10.51 19.16 -11.62
N ASP A 600 -9.79 18.05 -11.91
CA ASP A 600 -8.39 18.01 -12.36
C ASP A 600 -7.42 18.80 -11.46
N ARG A 601 -7.72 18.83 -10.15
CA ARG A 601 -6.88 19.49 -9.13
C ARG A 601 -5.82 18.56 -8.56
N MET A 602 -5.88 17.28 -8.87
CA MET A 602 -4.90 16.29 -8.47
C MET A 602 -3.73 16.26 -9.48
N PRO A 603 -2.50 16.61 -9.09
CA PRO A 603 -1.38 16.68 -10.03
C PRO A 603 -1.12 15.35 -10.72
N GLY A 604 -1.15 15.33 -12.06
CA GLY A 604 -0.87 14.13 -12.84
C GLY A 604 -2.02 13.13 -12.96
N ALA A 605 -3.22 13.49 -12.50
CA ALA A 605 -4.47 12.81 -12.84
C ALA A 605 -5.36 13.79 -13.63
N ARG A 606 -5.87 13.37 -14.80
CA ARG A 606 -6.69 14.22 -15.67
C ARG A 606 -7.85 13.48 -16.31
N THR A 607 -9.00 14.16 -16.39
CA THR A 607 -10.21 13.64 -17.01
C THR A 607 -10.41 14.24 -18.40
N GLU A 608 -10.60 13.40 -19.41
CA GLU A 608 -10.93 13.86 -20.77
C GLU A 608 -12.45 14.02 -20.93
N TRP A 609 -13.02 15.08 -20.35
CA TRP A 609 -14.47 15.35 -20.31
C TRP A 609 -15.15 15.30 -21.68
N GLY A 610 -14.48 15.83 -22.71
CA GLY A 610 -14.96 15.77 -24.08
C GLY A 610 -15.12 14.33 -24.60
N ARG A 611 -14.18 13.44 -24.27
CA ARG A 611 -14.29 12.00 -24.60
C ARG A 611 -15.39 11.33 -23.79
N LEU A 612 -15.44 11.60 -22.48
CA LEU A 612 -16.42 11.01 -21.57
C LEU A 612 -17.86 11.37 -21.96
N LEU A 613 -18.11 12.63 -22.30
CA LEU A 613 -19.41 13.14 -22.75
C LEU A 613 -19.64 12.99 -24.27
N GLY A 614 -18.81 12.21 -24.97
CA GLY A 614 -19.04 11.80 -26.37
C GLY A 614 -18.87 12.87 -27.45
N GLY A 615 -17.94 13.80 -27.27
CA GLY A 615 -17.27 14.54 -28.34
C GLY A 615 -18.07 15.63 -29.06
N VAL A 616 -19.31 15.92 -28.65
CA VAL A 616 -20.09 17.00 -29.27
C VAL A 616 -19.66 18.34 -28.68
N GLN A 617 -18.64 18.97 -29.26
CA GLN A 617 -18.37 20.39 -29.02
C GLN A 617 -19.61 21.20 -29.46
N ASN A 618 -20.08 22.10 -28.60
CA ASN A 618 -21.21 23.03 -28.80
C ASN A 618 -22.65 22.54 -28.54
N VAL A 619 -22.87 21.43 -27.82
CA VAL A 619 -24.19 21.17 -27.23
C VAL A 619 -24.13 21.46 -25.74
N SER A 620 -24.68 22.61 -25.34
CA SER A 620 -25.00 22.84 -23.93
C SER A 620 -26.09 21.85 -23.55
N TYR A 621 -25.75 20.86 -22.74
CA TYR A 621 -26.73 19.97 -22.15
C TYR A 621 -27.39 20.71 -20.99
N GLU A 622 -28.73 20.75 -20.98
CA GLU A 622 -29.48 21.07 -19.77
C GLU A 622 -28.94 20.23 -18.60
N ALA A 623 -28.84 20.83 -17.42
CA ALA A 623 -28.13 20.24 -16.26
C ALA A 623 -28.63 18.80 -15.95
N ASP A 624 -29.94 18.57 -16.10
CA ASP A 624 -30.58 17.26 -15.96
C ASP A 624 -30.12 16.21 -16.98
N ALA A 625 -29.96 16.59 -18.25
CA ALA A 625 -29.51 15.68 -19.30
C ALA A 625 -28.03 15.32 -19.14
N LYS A 626 -27.22 16.32 -18.73
CA LYS A 626 -25.80 16.15 -18.40
C LYS A 626 -25.62 15.18 -17.23
N GLU A 627 -26.36 15.40 -16.16
CA GLU A 627 -26.32 14.58 -14.96
C GLU A 627 -26.74 13.13 -15.26
N ARG A 628 -27.85 12.90 -15.96
CA ARG A 628 -28.29 11.54 -16.36
C ARG A 628 -27.25 10.80 -17.21
N ARG A 629 -26.55 11.55 -18.06
CA ARG A 629 -25.49 10.97 -18.89
C ARG A 629 -24.29 10.55 -18.02
N LEU A 630 -23.85 11.41 -17.11
CA LEU A 630 -22.78 11.09 -16.17
C LEU A 630 -23.16 9.93 -15.24
N GLU A 631 -24.41 9.87 -14.79
CA GLU A 631 -24.95 8.75 -14.01
C GLU A 631 -24.78 7.41 -14.77
N GLY A 632 -25.24 7.39 -16.03
CA GLY A 632 -25.12 6.20 -16.87
C GLY A 632 -23.68 5.77 -17.14
N ILE A 633 -22.74 6.72 -17.26
CA ILE A 633 -21.32 6.43 -17.55
C ILE A 633 -20.58 5.99 -16.28
N LEU A 634 -20.75 6.71 -15.17
CA LEU A 634 -19.95 6.55 -13.95
C LEU A 634 -20.48 5.43 -13.05
N LEU A 635 -21.81 5.26 -12.99
CA LEU A 635 -22.45 4.28 -12.11
C LEU A 635 -23.05 3.11 -12.89
N GLY A 636 -23.66 3.37 -14.05
CA GLY A 636 -24.38 2.36 -14.83
C GLY A 636 -25.76 1.98 -14.25
N PHE A 637 -26.24 2.72 -13.25
CA PHE A 637 -27.58 2.59 -12.65
C PHE A 637 -28.08 3.93 -12.12
N ALA A 638 -29.39 4.03 -11.90
CA ALA A 638 -30.02 5.25 -11.39
C ALA A 638 -29.72 5.50 -9.91
N VAL A 639 -29.30 6.72 -9.56
CA VAL A 639 -29.18 7.15 -8.15
C VAL A 639 -30.56 7.49 -7.57
N SER A 640 -30.64 7.60 -6.24
CA SER A 640 -31.88 8.02 -5.60
C SER A 640 -32.28 9.46 -6.02
N GLU A 641 -33.58 9.76 -6.03
CA GLU A 641 -34.06 11.13 -6.33
C GLU A 641 -33.44 12.17 -5.40
N LYS A 642 -33.18 11.79 -4.14
CA LYS A 642 -32.50 12.63 -3.16
C LYS A 642 -31.05 12.92 -3.55
N THR A 643 -30.29 11.90 -3.96
CA THR A 643 -28.91 12.08 -4.47
C THR A 643 -28.91 12.95 -5.72
N ARG A 644 -29.80 12.68 -6.68
CA ARG A 644 -29.93 13.43 -7.92
C ARG A 644 -30.25 14.91 -7.69
N ALA A 645 -31.22 15.20 -6.83
CA ALA A 645 -31.58 16.57 -6.45
C ALA A 645 -30.39 17.30 -5.79
N ALA A 646 -29.63 16.61 -4.94
CA ALA A 646 -28.44 17.17 -4.32
C ALA A 646 -27.34 17.47 -5.36
N VAL A 647 -27.09 16.57 -6.30
CA VAL A 647 -26.12 16.77 -7.40
C VAL A 647 -26.50 17.99 -8.23
N LEU A 648 -27.75 18.07 -8.71
CA LEU A 648 -28.24 19.18 -9.52
C LEU A 648 -28.18 20.51 -8.78
N SER A 649 -28.53 20.53 -7.49
CA SER A 649 -28.45 21.73 -6.67
C SER A 649 -27.01 22.20 -6.45
N GLN A 650 -26.10 21.29 -6.11
CA GLN A 650 -24.72 21.62 -5.74
C GLN A 650 -23.81 21.87 -6.93
N SER A 651 -24.14 21.32 -8.11
CA SER A 651 -23.43 21.61 -9.37
C SER A 651 -23.45 23.09 -9.76
N LYS A 652 -24.35 23.89 -9.16
CA LYS A 652 -24.45 25.34 -9.35
C LYS A 652 -23.55 26.13 -8.40
N ASP A 653 -23.02 25.51 -7.35
CA ASP A 653 -22.11 26.15 -6.40
C ASP A 653 -20.67 26.12 -6.93
N GLY A 654 -20.24 27.22 -7.55
CA GLY A 654 -18.87 27.36 -8.05
C GLY A 654 -17.77 27.28 -6.97
N GLY A 655 -18.11 27.34 -5.69
CA GLY A 655 -17.16 27.28 -4.58
C GLY A 655 -16.93 25.89 -3.98
N ILE A 656 -17.70 24.87 -4.39
CA ILE A 656 -17.63 23.54 -3.75
C ILE A 656 -16.30 22.82 -4.02
N ALA A 657 -15.78 22.91 -5.25
CA ALA A 657 -14.49 22.32 -5.63
C ALA A 657 -13.31 23.03 -4.92
N ASP A 658 -13.40 24.35 -4.74
CA ASP A 658 -12.41 25.11 -3.96
C ASP A 658 -12.36 24.68 -2.49
N GLN A 659 -13.53 24.46 -1.89
CA GLN A 659 -13.63 23.99 -0.51
C GLN A 659 -13.10 22.56 -0.37
N ALA A 660 -13.45 21.68 -1.30
CA ALA A 660 -12.96 20.30 -1.34
C ALA A 660 -11.42 20.27 -1.44
N ALA A 661 -10.84 21.08 -2.32
CA ALA A 661 -9.38 21.19 -2.47
C ALA A 661 -8.69 21.69 -1.19
N ALA A 662 -9.28 22.68 -0.50
CA ALA A 662 -8.74 23.18 0.76
C ALA A 662 -8.81 22.15 1.89
N GLN A 663 -9.86 21.33 1.94
CA GLN A 663 -10.04 20.31 2.97
C GLN A 663 -9.27 19.02 2.66
N PHE A 664 -9.12 18.68 1.39
CA PHE A 664 -8.38 17.53 0.90
C PHE A 664 -6.97 17.89 0.40
N ASP A 665 -6.30 18.80 1.10
CA ASP A 665 -4.91 19.15 0.79
C ASP A 665 -3.96 17.97 1.05
N LEU A 666 -3.11 17.66 0.08
CA LEU A 666 -2.10 16.59 0.09
C LEU A 666 -0.67 17.13 0.21
N SER A 667 -0.50 18.45 0.41
CA SER A 667 0.81 19.12 0.47
C SER A 667 1.58 18.89 1.77
N GLY A 668 0.95 18.32 2.81
CA GLY A 668 1.61 17.83 4.03
C GLY A 668 2.14 18.92 4.98
N GLY A 669 1.89 20.21 4.74
CA GLY A 669 2.36 21.30 5.60
C GLY A 669 1.22 22.06 6.26
N GLY A 670 1.18 22.09 7.60
CA GLY A 670 0.23 22.89 8.41
C GLY A 670 0.33 24.42 8.27
N LYS A 671 0.87 24.94 7.17
CA LYS A 671 0.77 26.37 6.86
C LYS A 671 -0.64 26.63 6.34
N LYS A 672 -1.49 27.20 7.20
CA LYS A 672 -2.69 27.97 6.82
C LYS A 672 -2.28 29.22 6.02
N GLY A 673 -1.62 29.04 4.89
CA GLY A 673 -1.57 30.04 3.84
C GLY A 673 -2.74 29.75 2.93
N ALA A 674 -3.48 30.76 2.51
CA ALA A 674 -4.44 30.65 1.42
C ALA A 674 -3.70 30.24 0.14
N GLY A 675 -3.37 28.96 0.02
CA GLY A 675 -2.90 28.36 -1.21
C GLY A 675 -4.08 28.41 -2.14
N LYS A 676 -4.12 29.42 -3.02
CA LYS A 676 -4.75 29.25 -4.33
C LYS A 676 -4.09 28.00 -4.89
N GLY A 677 -4.72 26.85 -4.70
CA GLY A 677 -4.29 25.59 -5.30
C GLY A 677 -4.08 25.90 -6.76
N LEU A 678 -2.83 25.81 -7.19
CA LEU A 678 -2.51 26.13 -8.56
C LEU A 678 -3.27 25.11 -9.39
N ARG A 679 -4.38 25.53 -10.02
CA ARG A 679 -5.00 24.79 -11.11
C ARG A 679 -3.80 24.46 -12.01
N VAL A 680 -3.44 23.18 -12.14
CA VAL A 680 -2.35 22.82 -13.04
C VAL A 680 -2.83 23.34 -14.38
N MET A 681 -2.18 24.40 -14.87
CA MET A 681 -2.61 25.18 -16.03
C MET A 681 -2.67 24.24 -17.23
N ALA A 682 -3.83 23.63 -17.41
CA ALA A 682 -4.22 22.82 -18.54
C ALA A 682 -5.61 23.32 -18.92
N GLY A 683 -5.63 24.28 -19.85
CA GLY A 683 -6.79 24.61 -20.66
C GLY A 683 -7.93 25.36 -19.96
N GLY A 684 -8.39 26.43 -20.60
CA GLY A 684 -9.73 26.96 -20.37
C GLY A 684 -10.77 25.93 -20.81
N GLY A 685 -11.16 25.04 -19.89
CA GLY A 685 -12.38 24.25 -20.05
C GLY A 685 -13.59 25.16 -20.10
N SER A 686 -14.59 24.77 -20.88
CA SER A 686 -15.84 25.51 -20.95
C SER A 686 -16.54 25.54 -19.57
N PRO A 687 -17.43 26.51 -19.28
CA PRO A 687 -18.27 26.45 -18.09
C PRO A 687 -19.05 25.12 -17.97
N ASP A 688 -19.36 24.51 -19.11
CA ASP A 688 -20.02 23.20 -19.17
C ASP A 688 -19.16 22.06 -18.63
N ASP A 689 -17.84 22.09 -18.88
CA ASP A 689 -16.86 21.11 -18.37
C ASP A 689 -16.68 21.24 -16.86
N ALA A 690 -16.64 22.48 -16.34
CA ALA A 690 -16.54 22.72 -14.90
C ALA A 690 -17.78 22.20 -14.14
N GLN A 691 -18.97 22.43 -14.69
CA GLN A 691 -20.20 21.88 -14.11
C GLN A 691 -20.23 20.34 -14.18
N ALA A 692 -19.77 19.75 -15.30
CA ALA A 692 -19.66 18.30 -15.46
C ALA A 692 -18.69 17.69 -14.43
N ALA A 693 -17.53 18.33 -14.22
CA ALA A 693 -16.54 17.90 -13.23
C ALA A 693 -17.11 17.88 -11.81
N VAL A 694 -17.86 18.92 -11.43
CA VAL A 694 -18.52 18.96 -10.11
C VAL A 694 -19.59 17.87 -10.01
N MET A 695 -20.45 17.71 -11.03
CA MET A 695 -21.49 16.66 -11.03
C MET A 695 -20.88 15.26 -10.90
N ALA A 696 -19.83 14.97 -11.66
CA ALA A 696 -19.12 13.71 -11.60
C ALA A 696 -18.49 13.47 -10.22
N GLY A 697 -17.86 14.49 -9.63
CA GLY A 697 -17.28 14.38 -8.29
C GLY A 697 -18.34 14.10 -7.22
N LEU A 698 -19.51 14.72 -7.33
CA LEU A 698 -20.66 14.46 -6.43
C LEU A 698 -21.25 13.06 -6.63
N LEU A 699 -21.34 12.58 -7.87
CA LEU A 699 -21.79 11.24 -8.21
C LEU A 699 -20.81 10.17 -7.70
N LEU A 700 -19.50 10.34 -7.90
CA LEU A 700 -18.46 9.45 -7.38
C LEU A 700 -18.37 9.50 -5.85
N GLY A 701 -18.65 10.65 -5.23
CA GLY A 701 -18.71 10.75 -3.77
C GLY A 701 -20.01 10.24 -3.14
N SER A 702 -21.03 9.89 -3.94
CA SER A 702 -22.36 9.51 -3.46
C SER A 702 -22.36 8.20 -2.66
N PRO A 703 -23.35 8.00 -1.76
CA PRO A 703 -23.58 6.72 -1.12
C PRO A 703 -23.64 5.53 -2.08
N GLU A 704 -24.29 5.75 -3.22
CA GLU A 704 -24.48 4.75 -4.27
C GLU A 704 -23.16 4.28 -4.88
N PHE A 705 -22.24 5.20 -5.18
CA PHE A 705 -20.91 4.85 -5.70
C PHE A 705 -20.00 4.26 -4.61
N GLN A 706 -20.13 4.68 -3.36
CA GLN A 706 -19.32 4.14 -2.27
C GLN A 706 -19.68 2.70 -1.90
N ARG A 707 -20.84 2.21 -2.34
CA ARG A 707 -21.27 0.82 -2.18
C ARG A 707 -20.90 -0.03 -3.41
N ARG A 708 -20.82 -1.34 -3.22
CA ARG A 708 -20.62 -2.33 -4.30
C ARG A 708 -21.33 -3.62 -3.99
#